data_AF-A0A812T6R4-F1
#
_entry.id   AF-A0A812T6R4-F1
#
_cell.length_a   1.000
_cell.length_b   1.000
_cell.length_c   1.000
_cell.angle_alpha   90.00
_cell.angle_beta   90.00
_cell.angle_gamma   90.00
#
_symmetry.space_group_name_H-M   'P 1'
#
loop_
_entity.id
_entity.type
_entity.pdbx_description
1 polymer ?
#
loop_
_entity_poly.entity_id
_entity_poly.type
_entity_poly.pdbx_seq_one_letter_code
_entity_poly.pdbx_strand_id
1 'polypeptide(L)'
;RDWDHPRARDEDAVGPMKRNNSYFVGLQLRRKEDVDQHATEDVENPPEAAVDTNADECTSSSSSSSSSSSALPVVDTMGWDSQWHDICQQTTALDRRCSGSKKRSQTLKSLLKSICVAKRRALKSRILTAMAAAKYTYIQYCDAHKHINITDGEHSIRDLPLVDSPLIKGKKFKEFFHLVKNVSSSDYQTIVDVMNSDPNRIGHLPDSVRPRDALGDQCKLQLVIWPHQDNDTNTVLKFFHSKAQFRLALPKAFCAQEVKVLNYASCDSSDLVKKAFLRLLFRIPGEMWMTQSLGQKNITKVKANSDGDMNSDPSPEELKAKHEQLLWSLLNIRDKDSPIYGWPHHIVGKACANRATGNSQSEPEYFFPLLLRDLNSEFQRTAVPMILPTMLSLGLIILGKPGIGKTPAAIIMVMSVARFLIQSRNMDGFLPGWRRSKQIDGFRERPGEVHIPVILDDPLLPSINVEDIKSFLDVGENGLVSARYRAAKFVQNQCRVLLNDEWCRDKEPEYVGLSTASVIIAGDNAIYVRLASEHQSQKILCVSSGGITEDWLHETNKPHYNHYKNGQHTKYADFDQYVEEETNLVSELLASPEEKEYLRRGATYDRWNEGFPTASNPATPHRASAAAASSPADRHHEEAVSASPPITAPPAKQARIDLNDSDAEPLSPDYE
;
A
#
# COMPACT_ATOMS: atom_id res chain seq x y z
N ARG A 1 63.49 -15.78 19.24
CA ARG A 1 62.54 -16.28 18.21
C ARG A 1 61.55 -15.15 17.91
N ASP A 2 62.02 -13.92 17.61
CA ASP A 2 62.50 -13.47 16.29
C ASP A 2 61.67 -14.10 15.15
N TRP A 3 60.85 -13.39 14.37
CA TRP A 3 61.02 -12.06 13.79
C TRP A 3 59.70 -11.39 13.40
N ASP A 4 59.75 -10.06 13.43
CA ASP A 4 58.91 -9.09 12.72
C ASP A 4 59.12 -9.12 11.18
N HIS A 5 58.16 -8.49 10.51
CA HIS A 5 58.25 -7.69 9.28
C HIS A 5 57.63 -8.16 7.94
N PRO A 6 57.13 -7.19 7.14
CA PRO A 6 56.08 -7.33 6.14
C PRO A 6 56.65 -7.43 4.71
N ARG A 7 55.79 -7.77 3.74
CA ARG A 7 56.10 -7.57 2.32
C ARG A 7 54.96 -6.85 1.62
N ALA A 8 55.25 -5.61 1.22
CA ALA A 8 54.73 -5.03 0.00
C ALA A 8 55.39 -5.73 -1.21
N ARG A 9 54.63 -5.97 -2.27
CA ARG A 9 55.09 -5.87 -3.66
C ARG A 9 53.90 -5.81 -4.61
N ASP A 10 54.03 -4.85 -5.50
CA ASP A 10 53.20 -4.48 -6.63
C ASP A 10 53.05 -5.56 -7.71
N GLU A 11 51.98 -5.35 -8.49
CA GLU A 11 51.84 -5.57 -9.94
C GLU A 11 52.01 -6.99 -10.52
N ASP A 12 50.92 -7.60 -11.01
CA ASP A 12 50.59 -7.52 -12.45
C ASP A 12 49.30 -8.27 -12.87
N ALA A 13 48.61 -7.65 -13.83
CA ALA A 13 47.82 -8.25 -14.91
C ALA A 13 46.53 -9.06 -14.63
N VAL A 14 45.37 -8.36 -14.61
CA VAL A 14 44.17 -8.83 -15.33
C VAL A 14 43.45 -7.61 -15.94
N GLY A 15 43.53 -7.47 -17.27
CA GLY A 15 42.94 -6.35 -18.00
C GLY A 15 41.40 -6.40 -18.08
N PRO A 16 40.70 -5.26 -18.20
CA PRO A 16 39.29 -5.26 -18.50
C PRO A 16 39.05 -5.29 -20.02
N MET A 17 38.29 -6.31 -20.39
CA MET A 17 37.72 -6.57 -21.70
C MET A 17 36.89 -5.35 -22.16
N LYS A 18 37.33 -4.71 -23.25
CA LYS A 18 36.56 -3.68 -23.96
C LYS A 18 35.22 -4.27 -24.40
N ARG A 19 34.11 -3.72 -23.91
CA ARG A 19 32.81 -3.75 -24.62
C ARG A 19 32.40 -2.32 -24.91
N ASN A 20 32.71 -1.89 -26.13
CA ASN A 20 32.06 -0.78 -26.79
C ASN A 20 30.58 -1.13 -26.92
N ASN A 21 29.70 -0.31 -26.37
CA ASN A 21 28.33 -0.13 -26.84
C ASN A 21 27.94 1.32 -26.51
N SER A 22 28.34 2.23 -27.38
CA SER A 22 27.81 3.58 -27.45
C SER A 22 26.42 3.53 -28.07
N TYR A 23 25.37 3.63 -27.26
CA TYR A 23 24.05 4.01 -27.75
C TYR A 23 23.77 5.45 -27.39
N PHE A 24 23.65 6.25 -28.44
CA PHE A 24 23.45 7.68 -28.50
C PHE A 24 21.94 7.95 -28.47
N VAL A 25 21.45 8.80 -27.58
CA VAL A 25 20.10 9.39 -27.69
C VAL A 25 20.28 10.90 -27.76
N GLY A 26 20.23 11.42 -28.99
CA GLY A 26 19.99 12.83 -29.22
C GLY A 26 18.51 13.12 -28.96
N LEU A 27 18.23 14.09 -28.10
CA LEU A 27 16.91 14.73 -28.01
C LEU A 27 16.65 15.51 -29.32
N GLN A 28 16.16 14.82 -30.34
CA GLN A 28 15.57 15.43 -31.53
C GLN A 28 14.05 15.28 -31.46
N LEU A 29 13.36 16.39 -31.15
CA LEU A 29 11.92 16.51 -31.32
C LEU A 29 11.62 16.63 -32.81
N ARG A 30 10.90 15.64 -33.35
CA ARG A 30 10.47 15.57 -34.75
C ARG A 30 9.58 16.76 -35.11
N ARG A 31 9.89 17.41 -36.25
CA ARG A 31 8.95 18.21 -37.03
C ARG A 31 7.71 17.38 -37.37
N LYS A 32 6.54 17.97 -37.18
CA LYS A 32 5.27 17.48 -37.71
C LYS A 32 5.07 18.21 -39.04
N GLU A 33 5.21 17.50 -40.16
CA GLU A 33 4.75 17.95 -41.47
C GLU A 33 3.50 17.15 -41.80
N ASP A 34 2.41 17.87 -42.05
CA ASP A 34 1.14 17.36 -42.57
C ASP A 34 1.28 17.11 -44.07
N VAL A 35 0.95 15.90 -44.56
CA VAL A 35 0.51 15.67 -45.96
C VAL A 35 -0.41 14.43 -46.02
N ASP A 36 -1.58 14.62 -46.61
CA ASP A 36 -2.58 13.62 -47.00
C ASP A 36 -2.09 12.61 -48.05
N GLN A 37 -2.61 11.37 -48.02
CA GLN A 37 -3.37 10.73 -49.13
C GLN A 37 -3.28 9.19 -49.19
N HIS A 38 -4.49 8.63 -49.40
CA HIS A 38 -4.89 7.46 -50.18
C HIS A 38 -4.65 6.01 -49.73
N ALA A 39 -5.79 5.32 -49.75
CA ALA A 39 -6.05 3.90 -49.57
C ALA A 39 -5.64 3.06 -50.79
N THR A 40 -5.31 1.79 -50.53
CA THR A 40 -5.77 0.63 -51.32
C THR A 40 -5.79 -0.62 -50.44
N GLU A 41 -6.89 -1.35 -50.57
CA GLU A 41 -7.13 -2.71 -50.08
C GLU A 41 -6.17 -3.69 -50.73
N ASP A 42 -5.84 -4.79 -50.05
CA ASP A 42 -5.76 -6.10 -50.70
C ASP A 42 -5.87 -7.25 -49.70
N VAL A 43 -6.63 -8.25 -50.16
CA VAL A 43 -7.05 -9.51 -49.55
C VAL A 43 -6.05 -10.59 -49.93
N GLU A 44 -5.68 -11.51 -49.03
CA GLU A 44 -5.58 -12.96 -49.32
C GLU A 44 -5.30 -13.84 -48.09
N ASN A 45 -5.78 -15.08 -48.20
CA ASN A 45 -6.05 -16.10 -47.19
C ASN A 45 -4.83 -16.98 -46.79
N PRO A 46 -4.96 -17.84 -45.74
CA PRO A 46 -3.86 -18.60 -45.14
C PRO A 46 -3.71 -20.03 -45.71
N PRO A 47 -2.58 -20.74 -45.47
CA PRO A 47 -2.53 -22.17 -45.71
C PRO A 47 -2.59 -23.02 -44.42
N GLU A 48 -3.42 -24.03 -44.61
CA GLU A 48 -3.63 -25.35 -44.02
C GLU A 48 -2.58 -26.07 -43.17
N ALA A 49 -3.14 -27.04 -42.45
CA ALA A 49 -2.57 -28.03 -41.57
C ALA A 49 -1.67 -29.05 -42.26
N ALA A 50 -0.65 -29.52 -41.53
CA ALA A 50 0.07 -30.75 -41.84
C ALA A 50 -0.31 -31.83 -40.80
N VAL A 51 -0.92 -32.89 -41.31
CA VAL A 51 -1.04 -34.21 -40.71
C VAL A 51 0.27 -34.93 -40.99
N ASP A 52 0.87 -35.58 -39.99
CA ASP A 52 1.78 -36.69 -40.25
C ASP A 52 1.59 -37.82 -39.25
N THR A 53 1.16 -38.93 -39.83
CA THR A 53 1.17 -40.30 -39.33
C THR A 53 2.60 -40.79 -39.13
N ASN A 54 2.88 -41.54 -38.07
CA ASN A 54 3.64 -42.79 -38.20
C ASN A 54 3.54 -43.65 -36.93
N ALA A 55 3.58 -44.94 -37.20
CA ALA A 55 3.16 -46.02 -36.36
C ALA A 55 4.32 -46.66 -35.59
N ASP A 56 3.90 -47.57 -34.71
CA ASP A 56 4.48 -48.89 -34.46
C ASP A 56 5.29 -49.17 -33.17
N GLU A 57 4.86 -50.32 -32.63
CA GLU A 57 5.53 -51.30 -31.78
C GLU A 57 5.49 -51.20 -30.25
N CYS A 58 4.47 -51.89 -29.71
CA CYS A 58 4.58 -53.09 -28.86
C CYS A 58 5.54 -53.08 -27.66
N THR A 59 4.96 -53.22 -26.46
CA THR A 59 5.33 -54.33 -25.56
C THR A 59 4.25 -54.54 -24.49
N SER A 60 3.70 -55.74 -24.49
CA SER A 60 2.72 -56.26 -23.54
C SER A 60 3.41 -56.70 -22.25
N SER A 61 2.72 -56.57 -21.11
CA SER A 61 2.98 -57.39 -19.93
C SER A 61 1.66 -57.68 -19.21
N SER A 62 1.23 -58.92 -19.33
CA SER A 62 0.06 -59.48 -18.66
C SER A 62 0.42 -59.93 -17.24
N SER A 63 -0.47 -59.70 -16.28
CA SER A 63 -0.46 -60.44 -15.02
C SER A 63 -1.89 -60.82 -14.65
N SER A 64 -2.13 -62.12 -14.60
CA SER A 64 -3.35 -62.78 -14.19
C SER A 64 -3.37 -62.99 -12.68
N SER A 65 -4.55 -62.91 -12.04
CA SER A 65 -5.06 -63.96 -11.13
C SER A 65 -6.35 -63.62 -10.37
N SER A 66 -7.14 -64.68 -10.17
CA SER A 66 -8.08 -64.98 -9.08
C SER A 66 -9.48 -64.34 -9.08
N SER A 67 -10.46 -65.19 -9.42
CA SER A 67 -11.89 -64.93 -9.40
C SER A 67 -12.45 -65.12 -7.99
N SER A 68 -12.46 -64.08 -7.16
CA SER A 68 -13.35 -64.04 -6.00
C SER A 68 -14.70 -63.44 -6.43
N SER A 69 -15.78 -64.17 -6.16
CA SER A 69 -17.15 -63.67 -6.29
C SER A 69 -17.37 -62.58 -5.23
N SER A 70 -16.86 -61.37 -5.51
CA SER A 70 -17.10 -60.20 -4.69
C SER A 70 -18.58 -59.84 -4.77
N ALA A 71 -19.27 -60.00 -3.63
CA ALA A 71 -20.58 -59.42 -3.41
C ALA A 71 -20.54 -57.93 -3.76
N LEU A 72 -21.62 -57.40 -4.34
CA LEU A 72 -21.72 -55.99 -4.67
C LEU A 72 -21.44 -55.12 -3.43
N PRO A 73 -20.81 -53.94 -3.60
CA PRO A 73 -20.77 -52.97 -2.52
C PRO A 73 -22.22 -52.64 -2.13
N VAL A 74 -22.54 -52.76 -0.83
CA VAL A 74 -23.83 -52.33 -0.30
C VAL A 74 -23.88 -50.81 -0.46
N VAL A 75 -24.63 -50.34 -1.45
CA VAL A 75 -24.88 -48.91 -1.67
C VAL A 75 -26.10 -48.53 -0.85
N ASP A 76 -25.92 -47.64 0.13
CA ASP A 76 -27.06 -47.06 0.84
C ASP A 76 -27.81 -46.10 -0.10
N THR A 77 -28.97 -46.54 -0.57
CA THR A 77 -29.84 -45.81 -1.50
C THR A 77 -30.98 -45.09 -0.79
N MET A 78 -31.09 -45.18 0.54
CA MET A 78 -32.16 -44.56 1.33
C MET A 78 -32.17 -43.01 1.21
N GLY A 79 -31.05 -42.43 0.76
CA GLY A 79 -30.84 -41.00 0.53
C GLY A 79 -30.99 -40.52 -0.93
N TRP A 80 -31.47 -41.36 -1.85
CA TRP A 80 -31.57 -40.99 -3.28
C TRP A 80 -32.94 -40.36 -3.55
N ASP A 81 -33.04 -39.45 -4.54
CA ASP A 81 -34.36 -39.02 -5.02
C ASP A 81 -35.06 -40.22 -5.68
N SER A 82 -36.39 -40.14 -5.84
CA SER A 82 -37.18 -41.27 -6.36
C SER A 82 -36.66 -41.74 -7.71
N GLN A 83 -36.28 -40.84 -8.61
CA GLN A 83 -35.76 -41.19 -9.93
C GLN A 83 -34.44 -41.97 -9.85
N TRP A 84 -33.44 -41.50 -9.10
CA TRP A 84 -32.18 -42.23 -8.95
C TRP A 84 -32.35 -43.50 -8.13
N HIS A 85 -33.21 -43.49 -7.11
CA HIS A 85 -33.54 -44.65 -6.30
C HIS A 85 -34.17 -45.74 -7.18
N ASP A 86 -35.15 -45.39 -8.01
CA ASP A 86 -35.82 -46.29 -8.93
C ASP A 86 -34.85 -46.82 -9.99
N ILE A 87 -33.99 -45.97 -10.55
CA ILE A 87 -32.93 -46.42 -11.46
C ILE A 87 -32.01 -47.41 -10.76
N CYS A 88 -31.61 -47.16 -9.50
CA CYS A 88 -30.74 -48.06 -8.74
C CYS A 88 -31.42 -49.38 -8.35
N GLN A 89 -32.70 -49.33 -7.93
CA GLN A 89 -33.51 -50.49 -7.59
C GLN A 89 -33.79 -51.34 -8.83
N GLN A 90 -34.18 -50.75 -9.95
CA GLN A 90 -34.36 -51.43 -11.24
C GLN A 90 -33.05 -52.07 -11.68
N THR A 91 -31.93 -51.36 -11.57
CA THR A 91 -30.60 -51.87 -11.88
C THR A 91 -30.23 -53.03 -10.95
N THR A 92 -30.50 -52.95 -9.64
CA THR A 92 -30.20 -54.02 -8.68
C THR A 92 -31.11 -55.24 -8.85
N ALA A 93 -32.38 -55.02 -9.18
CA ALA A 93 -33.33 -56.07 -9.50
C ALA A 93 -32.95 -56.80 -10.79
N LEU A 94 -32.43 -56.07 -11.79
CA LEU A 94 -31.86 -56.66 -13.01
C LEU A 94 -30.61 -57.51 -12.71
N ASP A 95 -29.78 -57.15 -11.72
CA ASP A 95 -28.60 -57.94 -11.33
C ASP A 95 -29.01 -59.29 -10.78
N ARG A 96 -29.97 -59.28 -9.85
CA ARG A 96 -30.51 -60.50 -9.22
C ARG A 96 -31.14 -61.44 -10.25
N ARG A 97 -31.79 -60.89 -11.28
CA ARG A 97 -32.37 -61.66 -12.41
C ARG A 97 -31.33 -62.14 -13.42
N CYS A 98 -30.14 -61.54 -13.45
CA CYS A 98 -29.06 -61.86 -14.40
C CYS A 98 -27.95 -62.75 -13.81
N SER A 99 -28.18 -63.36 -12.64
CA SER A 99 -27.21 -64.12 -11.84
C SER A 99 -26.52 -65.30 -12.55
N GLY A 100 -26.99 -65.72 -13.74
CA GLY A 100 -26.33 -66.75 -14.56
C GLY A 100 -25.27 -66.25 -15.56
N SER A 101 -25.17 -64.94 -15.82
CA SER A 101 -24.24 -64.41 -16.84
C SER A 101 -23.22 -63.44 -16.24
N LYS A 102 -21.98 -63.92 -16.07
CA LYS A 102 -20.84 -63.11 -15.60
C LYS A 102 -20.69 -61.79 -16.37
N LYS A 103 -20.91 -61.82 -17.69
CA LYS A 103 -20.81 -60.64 -18.57
C LYS A 103 -21.90 -59.61 -18.27
N ARG A 104 -23.14 -60.03 -17.99
CA ARG A 104 -24.24 -59.11 -17.63
C ARG A 104 -24.04 -58.49 -16.25
N SER A 105 -23.62 -59.27 -15.25
CA SER A 105 -23.34 -58.73 -13.91
C SER A 105 -22.18 -57.71 -13.94
N GLN A 106 -21.16 -57.92 -14.76
CA GLN A 106 -20.06 -56.96 -14.92
C GLN A 106 -20.50 -55.64 -15.58
N THR A 107 -21.32 -55.70 -16.64
CA THR A 107 -21.91 -54.51 -17.27
C THR A 107 -22.74 -53.70 -16.27
N LEU A 108 -23.51 -54.40 -15.43
CA LEU A 108 -24.38 -53.79 -14.45
C LEU A 108 -23.63 -53.17 -13.27
N LYS A 109 -22.55 -53.82 -12.82
CA LYS A 109 -21.56 -53.25 -11.89
C LYS A 109 -20.96 -51.96 -12.45
N SER A 110 -20.63 -51.93 -13.73
CA SER A 110 -20.13 -50.73 -14.42
C SER A 110 -21.19 -49.62 -14.46
N LEU A 111 -22.45 -49.97 -14.73
CA LEU A 111 -23.57 -49.03 -14.74
C LEU A 111 -23.82 -48.42 -13.35
N LEU A 112 -23.86 -49.23 -12.29
CA LEU A 112 -24.00 -48.74 -10.90
C LEU A 112 -22.85 -47.82 -10.50
N LYS A 113 -21.61 -48.15 -10.89
CA LYS A 113 -20.44 -47.28 -10.68
C LYS A 113 -20.61 -45.96 -11.42
N SER A 114 -21.11 -46.00 -12.66
CA SER A 114 -21.34 -44.81 -13.50
C SER A 114 -22.44 -43.92 -12.93
N ILE A 115 -23.53 -44.50 -12.42
CA ILE A 115 -24.61 -43.80 -11.71
C ILE A 115 -24.07 -43.12 -10.44
N CYS A 116 -23.26 -43.83 -9.64
CA CYS A 116 -22.64 -43.24 -8.45
C CYS A 116 -21.71 -42.06 -8.80
N VAL A 117 -20.93 -42.17 -9.87
CA VAL A 117 -20.07 -41.10 -10.37
C VAL A 117 -20.89 -39.91 -10.87
N ALA A 118 -21.97 -40.16 -11.63
CA ALA A 118 -22.88 -39.13 -12.12
C ALA A 118 -23.54 -38.37 -10.96
N LYS A 119 -24.01 -39.09 -9.93
CA LYS A 119 -24.59 -38.47 -8.73
C LYS A 119 -23.57 -37.60 -7.98
N ARG A 120 -22.33 -38.08 -7.81
CA ARG A 120 -21.25 -37.27 -7.22
C ARG A 120 -20.95 -36.02 -8.05
N ARG A 121 -20.97 -36.11 -9.38
CA ARG A 121 -20.79 -34.95 -10.28
C ARG A 121 -21.95 -33.94 -10.14
N ALA A 122 -23.20 -34.41 -10.05
CA ALA A 122 -24.36 -33.55 -9.85
C ALA A 122 -24.28 -32.80 -8.51
N LEU A 123 -23.96 -33.50 -7.42
CA LEU A 123 -23.75 -32.88 -6.11
C LEU A 123 -22.59 -31.87 -6.14
N LYS A 124 -21.46 -32.23 -6.76
CA LYS A 124 -20.31 -31.33 -6.94
C LYS A 124 -20.70 -30.08 -7.73
N SER A 125 -21.50 -30.22 -8.78
CA SER A 125 -21.99 -29.09 -9.59
C SER A 125 -22.82 -28.12 -8.75
N ARG A 126 -23.79 -28.63 -7.96
CA ARG A 126 -24.62 -27.80 -7.05
C ARG A 126 -23.78 -27.06 -6.02
N ILE A 127 -22.80 -27.74 -5.41
CA ILE A 127 -21.86 -27.13 -4.47
C ILE A 127 -21.06 -26.03 -5.16
N LEU A 128 -20.53 -26.28 -6.36
CA LEU A 128 -19.76 -25.28 -7.12
C LEU A 128 -20.61 -24.05 -7.48
N THR A 129 -21.87 -24.23 -7.88
CA THR A 129 -22.80 -23.11 -8.11
C THR A 129 -23.06 -22.32 -6.82
N ALA A 130 -23.31 -23.00 -5.71
CA ALA A 130 -23.50 -22.37 -4.40
C ALA A 130 -22.23 -21.61 -3.95
N MET A 131 -21.06 -22.17 -4.21
CA MET A 131 -19.75 -21.57 -3.91
C MET A 131 -19.47 -20.35 -4.76
N ALA A 132 -19.74 -20.40 -6.08
CA ALA A 132 -19.60 -19.26 -6.98
C ALA A 132 -20.45 -18.08 -6.49
N ALA A 133 -21.68 -18.37 -6.06
CA ALA A 133 -22.57 -17.35 -5.55
C ALA A 133 -22.16 -16.89 -4.12
N ALA A 134 -21.59 -17.77 -3.30
CA ALA A 134 -21.10 -17.49 -1.96
C ALA A 134 -19.89 -16.53 -1.90
N LYS A 135 -19.10 -16.41 -2.99
CA LYS A 135 -17.96 -15.48 -3.08
C LYS A 135 -18.31 -14.04 -2.70
N TYR A 136 -19.54 -13.63 -2.97
CA TYR A 136 -20.02 -12.25 -2.75
C TYR A 136 -20.80 -12.07 -1.43
N THR A 137 -20.73 -13.06 -0.53
CA THR A 137 -21.45 -13.03 0.75
C THR A 137 -20.49 -13.08 1.94
N TYR A 138 -20.93 -12.59 3.09
CA TYR A 138 -20.26 -12.76 4.38
C TYR A 138 -21.19 -13.45 5.37
N ILE A 139 -20.62 -14.17 6.34
CA ILE A 139 -21.39 -14.80 7.41
C ILE A 139 -21.62 -13.76 8.50
N GLN A 140 -22.89 -13.49 8.80
CA GLN A 140 -23.29 -12.65 9.91
C GLN A 140 -23.71 -13.54 11.08
N TYR A 141 -23.27 -13.20 12.29
CA TYR A 141 -23.64 -13.91 13.51
C TYR A 141 -24.65 -13.07 14.28
N CYS A 142 -25.70 -13.71 14.78
CA CYS A 142 -26.74 -13.07 15.58
C CYS A 142 -26.61 -13.52 17.04
N ASP A 143 -26.83 -12.60 17.97
CA ASP A 143 -26.76 -12.88 19.41
C ASP A 143 -27.95 -13.73 19.89
N ALA A 144 -29.10 -13.60 19.21
CA ALA A 144 -30.30 -14.41 19.41
C ALA A 144 -30.63 -15.25 18.16
N HIS A 145 -31.42 -16.30 18.36
CA HIS A 145 -31.93 -17.12 17.26
C HIS A 145 -32.88 -16.30 16.38
N LYS A 146 -32.60 -16.28 15.08
CA LYS A 146 -33.54 -15.77 14.08
C LYS A 146 -34.40 -16.93 13.59
N HIS A 147 -35.71 -16.83 13.78
CA HIS A 147 -36.67 -17.75 13.19
C HIS A 147 -36.87 -17.40 11.70
N ILE A 148 -36.76 -18.42 10.85
CA ILE A 148 -36.89 -18.32 9.40
C ILE A 148 -37.76 -19.49 8.94
N ASN A 149 -38.86 -19.18 8.25
CA ASN A 149 -39.73 -20.18 7.63
C ASN A 149 -39.61 -20.05 6.12
N ILE A 150 -39.24 -21.14 5.45
CA ILE A 150 -39.08 -21.23 3.99
C ILE A 150 -40.17 -22.16 3.46
N THR A 151 -41.14 -21.60 2.74
CA THR A 151 -42.25 -22.37 2.16
C THR A 151 -41.85 -23.06 0.86
N ASP A 152 -41.09 -22.37 0.01
CA ASP A 152 -40.69 -22.84 -1.32
C ASP A 152 -39.17 -23.01 -1.38
N GLY A 153 -38.71 -24.25 -1.19
CA GLY A 153 -37.30 -24.61 -1.25
C GLY A 153 -36.97 -25.50 -2.44
N GLU A 154 -35.81 -25.25 -3.07
CA GLU A 154 -35.30 -25.99 -4.23
C GLU A 154 -34.42 -27.18 -3.83
N HIS A 155 -34.09 -27.31 -2.54
CA HIS A 155 -33.11 -28.26 -2.04
C HIS A 155 -33.65 -29.05 -0.85
N SER A 156 -33.02 -30.19 -0.58
CA SER A 156 -33.27 -31.03 0.59
C SER A 156 -32.05 -31.05 1.52
N ILE A 157 -32.24 -31.52 2.76
CA ILE A 157 -31.11 -31.74 3.69
C ILE A 157 -30.04 -32.67 3.09
N ARG A 158 -30.41 -33.53 2.14
CA ARG A 158 -29.51 -34.47 1.47
C ARG A 158 -28.56 -33.79 0.47
N ASP A 159 -28.90 -32.58 0.04
CA ASP A 159 -28.08 -31.78 -0.87
C ASP A 159 -26.96 -31.02 -0.16
N LEU A 160 -26.97 -30.99 1.17
CA LEU A 160 -25.94 -30.34 1.96
C LEU A 160 -24.60 -31.09 1.81
N PRO A 161 -23.46 -30.39 1.78
CA PRO A 161 -22.12 -30.98 1.64
C PRO A 161 -21.65 -31.63 2.95
N LEU A 162 -22.48 -32.50 3.52
CA LEU A 162 -22.23 -33.22 4.76
C LEU A 162 -21.65 -34.60 4.45
N VAL A 163 -20.56 -34.93 5.10
CA VAL A 163 -19.95 -36.26 5.06
C VAL A 163 -19.92 -36.84 6.46
N ASP A 164 -19.96 -38.16 6.55
CA ASP A 164 -19.80 -38.84 7.82
C ASP A 164 -18.42 -38.51 8.37
N SER A 165 -18.34 -38.25 9.68
CA SER A 165 -17.10 -37.75 10.24
C SER A 165 -15.97 -38.76 10.04
N PRO A 166 -14.89 -38.39 9.31
CA PRO A 166 -13.83 -39.34 9.01
C PRO A 166 -13.16 -39.74 10.33
N LEU A 167 -12.88 -41.05 10.48
CA LEU A 167 -12.21 -41.66 11.65
C LEU A 167 -10.77 -41.18 11.89
N ILE A 168 -10.39 -40.03 11.33
CA ILE A 168 -9.05 -39.46 11.43
C ILE A 168 -8.84 -38.97 12.86
N LYS A 169 -8.12 -39.79 13.64
CA LYS A 169 -7.71 -39.47 15.00
C LYS A 169 -6.99 -38.11 15.02
N GLY A 170 -7.40 -37.24 15.95
CA GLY A 170 -6.72 -35.97 16.23
C GLY A 170 -7.28 -34.72 15.54
N LYS A 171 -8.15 -34.83 14.53
CA LYS A 171 -8.79 -33.64 13.93
C LYS A 171 -9.73 -32.97 14.93
N LYS A 172 -9.62 -31.64 15.03
CA LYS A 172 -10.51 -30.80 15.83
C LYS A 172 -11.50 -30.08 14.91
N PHE A 173 -12.72 -29.90 15.37
CA PHE A 173 -13.80 -29.26 14.61
C PHE A 173 -14.40 -28.11 15.42
N LYS A 174 -14.90 -27.08 14.73
CA LYS A 174 -15.74 -26.02 15.33
C LYS A 174 -17.23 -26.27 15.11
N GLU A 175 -17.56 -27.13 14.14
CA GLU A 175 -18.90 -27.35 13.63
C GLU A 175 -19.15 -28.85 13.44
N PHE A 176 -20.35 -29.30 13.80
CA PHE A 176 -20.80 -30.65 13.52
C PHE A 176 -22.33 -30.69 13.41
N PHE A 177 -22.82 -31.77 12.80
CA PHE A 177 -24.21 -31.92 12.43
C PHE A 177 -24.73 -33.27 12.90
N HIS A 178 -25.98 -33.31 13.32
CA HIS A 178 -26.67 -34.54 13.69
C HIS A 178 -28.07 -34.53 13.11
N LEU A 179 -28.39 -35.56 12.34
CA LEU A 179 -29.66 -35.69 11.63
C LEU A 179 -30.58 -36.63 12.41
N VAL A 180 -31.72 -36.14 12.87
CA VAL A 180 -32.76 -36.94 13.53
C VAL A 180 -33.91 -37.12 12.55
N LYS A 181 -34.18 -38.37 12.19
CA LYS A 181 -35.28 -38.74 11.30
C LYS A 181 -36.51 -39.12 12.12
N ASN A 182 -37.69 -39.08 11.47
CA ASN A 182 -38.95 -39.57 12.03
C ASN A 182 -39.39 -38.85 13.32
N VAL A 183 -39.17 -37.54 13.40
CA VAL A 183 -39.66 -36.72 14.51
C VAL A 183 -41.17 -36.55 14.35
N SER A 184 -41.96 -36.93 15.36
CA SER A 184 -43.42 -36.85 15.29
C SER A 184 -43.91 -35.40 15.23
N SER A 185 -45.13 -35.18 14.77
CA SER A 185 -45.77 -33.86 14.78
C SER A 185 -46.00 -33.29 16.19
N SER A 186 -46.13 -34.15 17.22
CA SER A 186 -46.16 -33.71 18.62
C SER A 186 -44.80 -33.17 19.10
N ASP A 187 -43.71 -33.86 18.73
CA ASP A 187 -42.35 -33.42 19.06
C ASP A 187 -42.03 -32.13 18.29
N TYR A 188 -42.47 -32.03 17.03
CA TYR A 188 -42.36 -30.82 16.23
C TYR A 188 -42.95 -29.60 16.95
N GLN A 189 -44.21 -29.68 17.37
CA GLN A 189 -44.85 -28.56 18.06
C GLN A 189 -44.09 -28.18 19.34
N THR A 190 -43.62 -29.17 20.09
CA THR A 190 -42.80 -28.93 21.28
C THR A 190 -41.48 -28.21 20.94
N ILE A 191 -40.83 -28.56 19.82
CA ILE A 191 -39.62 -27.87 19.36
C ILE A 191 -39.93 -26.40 19.02
N VAL A 192 -41.01 -26.15 18.27
CA VAL A 192 -41.45 -24.79 17.91
C VAL A 192 -41.69 -23.95 19.16
N ASP A 193 -42.44 -24.49 20.13
CA ASP A 193 -42.77 -23.79 21.38
C ASP A 193 -41.52 -23.48 22.20
N VAL A 194 -40.59 -24.43 22.30
CA VAL A 194 -39.32 -24.25 23.04
C VAL A 194 -38.40 -23.25 22.35
N MET A 195 -38.28 -23.29 21.02
CA MET A 195 -37.37 -22.42 20.26
C MET A 195 -37.90 -21.00 20.05
N ASN A 196 -39.20 -20.78 20.27
CA ASN A 196 -39.82 -19.46 20.28
C ASN A 196 -39.98 -18.88 21.71
N SER A 197 -39.61 -19.63 22.75
CA SER A 197 -39.59 -19.12 24.13
C SER A 197 -38.40 -18.18 24.37
N ASP A 198 -38.61 -17.07 25.08
CA ASP A 198 -37.52 -16.15 25.46
C ASP A 198 -37.29 -16.17 26.98
N PRO A 199 -36.13 -16.66 27.49
CA PRO A 199 -35.01 -17.25 26.74
C PRO A 199 -35.27 -18.70 26.30
N ASN A 200 -34.61 -19.12 25.22
CA ASN A 200 -34.73 -20.47 24.67
C ASN A 200 -34.47 -21.57 25.71
N ARG A 201 -35.50 -22.33 26.04
CA ARG A 201 -35.45 -23.39 27.06
C ARG A 201 -34.96 -24.72 26.50
N ILE A 202 -33.72 -24.77 25.99
CA ILE A 202 -33.14 -25.94 25.28
C ILE A 202 -33.30 -27.27 26.06
N GLY A 203 -33.27 -27.23 27.39
CA GLY A 203 -33.47 -28.42 28.24
C GLY A 203 -34.87 -29.07 28.14
N HIS A 204 -35.85 -28.35 27.61
CA HIS A 204 -37.23 -28.80 27.40
C HIS A 204 -37.48 -29.35 25.97
N LEU A 205 -36.47 -29.40 25.11
CA LEU A 205 -36.62 -30.07 23.82
C LEU A 205 -37.01 -31.56 24.01
N PRO A 206 -37.79 -32.16 23.09
CA PRO A 206 -38.11 -33.58 23.14
C PRO A 206 -36.86 -34.46 23.19
N ASP A 207 -36.91 -35.62 23.84
CA ASP A 207 -35.75 -36.52 23.99
C ASP A 207 -35.10 -36.92 22.66
N SER A 208 -35.90 -36.98 21.59
CA SER A 208 -35.44 -37.25 20.23
C SER A 208 -34.48 -36.16 19.71
N VAL A 209 -34.70 -34.89 20.09
CA VAL A 209 -33.97 -33.72 19.59
C VAL A 209 -33.08 -33.05 20.65
N ARG A 210 -33.32 -33.32 21.93
CA ARG A 210 -32.52 -32.79 23.05
C ARG A 210 -31.06 -33.26 22.98
N PRO A 211 -30.06 -32.37 23.16
CA PRO A 211 -28.68 -32.78 23.39
C PRO A 211 -28.56 -33.56 24.71
N ARG A 212 -27.75 -34.63 24.76
CA ARG A 212 -27.65 -35.50 25.94
C ARG A 212 -27.03 -34.84 27.17
N ASP A 213 -26.08 -33.94 26.97
CA ASP A 213 -25.41 -33.19 28.02
C ASP A 213 -25.56 -31.68 27.77
N ALA A 214 -25.36 -30.87 28.82
CA ALA A 214 -25.41 -29.43 28.71
C ALA A 214 -24.37 -28.93 27.70
N LEU A 215 -24.86 -28.27 26.64
CA LEU A 215 -24.02 -27.49 25.75
C LEU A 215 -23.49 -26.32 26.58
N GLY A 216 -22.24 -26.37 27.02
CA GLY A 216 -21.64 -25.23 27.69
C GLY A 216 -21.75 -23.96 26.84
N ASP A 217 -21.60 -22.78 27.46
CA ASP A 217 -21.88 -21.47 26.84
C ASP A 217 -21.14 -21.18 25.52
N GLN A 218 -20.08 -21.93 25.26
CA GLN A 218 -19.25 -21.83 24.06
C GLN A 218 -19.85 -22.50 22.83
N CYS A 219 -20.89 -23.33 22.97
CA CYS A 219 -21.52 -24.07 21.87
C CYS A 219 -22.98 -23.63 21.67
N LYS A 220 -23.34 -23.28 20.44
CA LYS A 220 -24.70 -22.89 20.07
C LYS A 220 -25.35 -24.01 19.25
N LEU A 221 -26.57 -24.37 19.62
CA LEU A 221 -27.44 -25.27 18.86
C LEU A 221 -28.33 -24.46 17.93
N GLN A 222 -28.30 -24.79 16.64
CA GLN A 222 -29.23 -24.31 15.62
C GLN A 222 -30.05 -25.51 15.13
N LEU A 223 -31.32 -25.28 14.83
CA LEU A 223 -32.25 -26.33 14.40
C LEU A 223 -32.82 -25.97 13.04
N VAL A 224 -32.85 -26.96 12.14
CA VAL A 224 -33.57 -26.90 10.87
C VAL A 224 -34.51 -28.09 10.80
N ILE A 225 -35.81 -27.81 10.68
CA ILE A 225 -36.86 -28.79 10.59
C ILE A 225 -37.34 -28.85 9.15
N TRP A 226 -37.26 -30.02 8.55
CA TRP A 226 -37.73 -30.28 7.20
C TRP A 226 -38.92 -31.26 7.24
N PRO A 227 -40.12 -30.82 6.84
CA PRO A 227 -41.32 -31.65 6.87
C PRO A 227 -41.36 -32.66 5.71
N HIS A 228 -41.76 -33.90 6.00
CA HIS A 228 -42.09 -34.89 4.95
C HIS A 228 -43.58 -34.84 4.65
N GLN A 229 -43.91 -34.70 3.36
CA GLN A 229 -45.32 -34.61 2.92
C GLN A 229 -46.09 -35.92 3.11
N ASP A 230 -45.39 -37.07 3.16
CA ASP A 230 -46.04 -38.38 3.03
C ASP A 230 -46.36 -39.09 4.36
N ASN A 231 -45.70 -38.72 5.48
CA ASN A 231 -45.67 -39.57 6.68
C ASN A 231 -45.89 -38.83 8.02
N ASP A 232 -46.44 -37.60 8.03
CA ASP A 232 -46.66 -36.79 9.24
C ASP A 232 -45.44 -36.77 10.20
N THR A 233 -44.26 -36.79 9.60
CA THR A 233 -42.99 -36.90 10.30
C THR A 233 -42.01 -35.88 9.74
N ASN A 234 -41.15 -35.40 10.63
CA ASN A 234 -40.20 -34.36 10.34
C ASN A 234 -38.78 -34.91 10.41
N THR A 235 -37.88 -34.32 9.63
CA THR A 235 -36.44 -34.52 9.81
C THR A 235 -35.84 -33.28 10.43
N VAL A 236 -35.12 -33.44 11.53
CA VAL A 236 -34.47 -32.34 12.24
C VAL A 236 -32.97 -32.44 12.05
N LEU A 237 -32.38 -31.41 11.45
CA LEU A 237 -30.94 -31.21 11.40
C LEU A 237 -30.51 -30.35 12.58
N LYS A 238 -29.79 -30.95 13.53
CA LYS A 238 -29.10 -30.23 14.59
C LYS A 238 -27.77 -29.72 14.04
N PHE A 239 -27.59 -28.41 14.02
CA PHE A 239 -26.35 -27.76 13.62
C PHE A 239 -25.70 -27.13 14.84
N PHE A 240 -24.55 -27.69 15.24
CA PHE A 240 -23.77 -27.18 16.35
C PHE A 240 -22.61 -26.34 15.85
N HIS A 241 -22.45 -25.15 16.43
CA HIS A 241 -21.29 -24.29 16.18
C HIS A 241 -20.70 -23.79 17.50
N SER A 242 -19.40 -23.95 17.66
CA SER A 242 -18.66 -23.60 18.86
C SER A 242 -17.59 -22.56 18.59
N LYS A 243 -17.39 -21.64 19.55
CA LYS A 243 -16.23 -20.73 19.56
C LYS A 243 -14.92 -21.50 19.77
N ALA A 244 -14.97 -22.58 20.56
CA ALA A 244 -13.85 -23.47 20.83
C ALA A 244 -13.82 -24.68 19.89
N GLN A 245 -12.62 -25.15 19.56
CA GLN A 245 -12.42 -26.39 18.80
C GLN A 245 -12.56 -27.62 19.72
N PHE A 246 -13.32 -28.64 19.31
CA PHE A 246 -13.49 -29.90 20.05
C PHE A 246 -13.02 -31.12 19.26
N ARG A 247 -12.66 -32.19 19.98
CA ARG A 247 -12.33 -33.51 19.41
C ARG A 247 -13.62 -34.26 19.08
N LEU A 248 -13.61 -35.08 18.02
CA LEU A 248 -14.77 -35.82 17.54
C LEU A 248 -15.44 -36.75 18.59
N ALA A 249 -14.68 -37.22 19.59
CA ALA A 249 -15.23 -38.03 20.67
C ALA A 249 -16.37 -37.33 21.41
N LEU A 250 -16.29 -36.00 21.55
CA LEU A 250 -17.27 -35.21 22.27
C LEU A 250 -18.63 -35.13 21.51
N PRO A 251 -18.70 -34.73 20.23
CA PRO A 251 -19.92 -34.83 19.42
C PRO A 251 -20.57 -36.22 19.42
N LYS A 252 -19.77 -37.30 19.41
CA LYS A 252 -20.29 -38.67 19.43
C LYS A 252 -20.90 -39.05 20.78
N ALA A 253 -20.43 -38.47 21.88
CA ALA A 253 -21.07 -38.64 23.19
C ALA A 253 -22.42 -37.89 23.25
N PHE A 254 -22.47 -36.67 22.68
CA PHE A 254 -23.67 -35.83 22.64
C PHE A 254 -24.79 -36.38 21.74
N CYS A 255 -24.43 -37.03 20.64
CA CYS A 255 -25.37 -37.48 19.60
C CYS A 255 -25.52 -38.99 19.63
N ALA A 256 -26.76 -39.47 19.79
CA ALA A 256 -27.08 -40.90 19.79
C ALA A 256 -26.84 -41.60 18.43
N GLN A 257 -26.79 -40.82 17.33
CA GLN A 257 -26.63 -41.31 15.96
C GLN A 257 -25.36 -40.79 15.30
N GLU A 258 -25.23 -41.02 14.00
CA GLU A 258 -24.08 -40.60 13.20
C GLU A 258 -23.92 -39.07 13.17
N VAL A 259 -22.71 -38.63 13.57
CA VAL A 259 -22.29 -37.24 13.49
C VAL A 259 -21.68 -36.97 12.11
N LYS A 260 -22.17 -35.92 11.45
CA LYS A 260 -21.66 -35.44 10.17
C LYS A 260 -20.84 -34.17 10.34
N VAL A 261 -19.96 -33.92 9.38
CA VAL A 261 -19.14 -32.71 9.28
C VAL A 261 -19.23 -32.14 7.87
N LEU A 262 -18.89 -30.87 7.70
CA LEU A 262 -18.74 -30.29 6.38
C LEU A 262 -17.60 -30.96 5.63
N ASN A 263 -17.83 -31.25 4.35
CA ASN A 263 -16.82 -31.79 3.46
C ASN A 263 -15.84 -30.70 3.03
N TYR A 264 -14.96 -30.27 3.93
CA TYR A 264 -13.93 -29.27 3.61
C TYR A 264 -12.93 -29.75 2.54
N ALA A 265 -12.89 -31.04 2.20
CA ALA A 265 -12.08 -31.53 1.09
C ALA A 265 -12.67 -31.19 -0.30
N SER A 266 -13.89 -30.64 -0.37
CA SER A 266 -14.48 -30.23 -1.64
C SER A 266 -13.90 -28.92 -2.20
N CYS A 267 -13.19 -28.13 -1.38
CA CYS A 267 -12.53 -26.89 -1.80
C CYS A 267 -11.45 -26.48 -0.78
N ASP A 268 -10.39 -25.85 -1.29
CA ASP A 268 -9.26 -25.35 -0.48
C ASP A 268 -9.67 -24.25 0.53
N SER A 269 -10.76 -23.51 0.26
CA SER A 269 -11.29 -22.49 1.17
C SER A 269 -12.41 -23.02 2.06
N SER A 270 -12.08 -23.27 3.33
CA SER A 270 -13.05 -23.71 4.35
C SER A 270 -14.20 -22.72 4.57
N ASP A 271 -13.95 -21.41 4.43
CA ASP A 271 -14.95 -20.35 4.54
C ASP A 271 -15.96 -20.40 3.38
N LEU A 272 -15.50 -20.64 2.14
CA LEU A 272 -16.40 -20.79 1.00
C LEU A 272 -17.29 -22.03 1.14
N VAL A 273 -16.76 -23.14 1.66
CA VAL A 273 -17.58 -24.34 1.93
C VAL A 273 -18.67 -24.03 2.97
N LYS A 274 -18.34 -23.30 4.03
CA LYS A 274 -19.32 -22.88 5.05
C LYS A 274 -20.38 -21.93 4.50
N LYS A 275 -19.98 -20.94 3.69
CA LYS A 275 -20.94 -20.02 3.04
C LYS A 275 -21.82 -20.75 2.04
N ALA A 276 -21.27 -21.68 1.26
CA ALA A 276 -22.05 -22.51 0.34
C ALA A 276 -23.03 -23.41 1.10
N PHE A 277 -22.62 -23.99 2.22
CA PHE A 277 -23.51 -24.73 3.12
C PHE A 277 -24.67 -23.86 3.59
N LEU A 278 -24.41 -22.68 4.17
CA LEU A 278 -25.46 -21.78 4.63
C LEU A 278 -26.38 -21.36 3.48
N ARG A 279 -25.83 -21.14 2.29
CA ARG A 279 -26.61 -20.76 1.11
C ARG A 279 -27.55 -21.87 0.64
N LEU A 280 -27.07 -23.12 0.64
CA LEU A 280 -27.90 -24.29 0.36
C LEU A 280 -28.94 -24.51 1.45
N LEU A 281 -28.56 -24.29 2.71
CA LEU A 281 -29.45 -24.39 3.86
C LEU A 281 -30.63 -23.43 3.75
N PHE A 282 -30.39 -22.16 3.37
CA PHE A 282 -31.44 -21.16 3.11
C PHE A 282 -32.28 -21.41 1.85
N ARG A 283 -32.16 -22.58 1.22
CA ARG A 283 -33.00 -23.03 0.10
C ARG A 283 -33.70 -24.36 0.39
N ILE A 284 -33.58 -24.88 1.61
CA ILE A 284 -34.31 -26.05 2.07
C ILE A 284 -35.64 -25.56 2.66
N PRO A 285 -36.80 -26.15 2.30
CA PRO A 285 -38.06 -25.74 2.87
C PRO A 285 -38.17 -26.19 4.34
N GLY A 286 -38.94 -25.45 5.14
CA GLY A 286 -39.21 -25.74 6.55
C GLY A 286 -38.80 -24.63 7.50
N GLU A 287 -38.79 -24.95 8.80
CA GLU A 287 -38.55 -23.99 9.88
C GLU A 287 -37.11 -24.05 10.40
N MET A 288 -36.50 -22.89 10.60
CA MET A 288 -35.10 -22.76 10.98
C MET A 288 -34.92 -21.75 12.12
N TRP A 289 -34.16 -22.13 13.14
CA TRP A 289 -33.71 -21.23 14.21
C TRP A 289 -32.20 -21.13 14.15
N MET A 290 -31.72 -20.01 13.63
CA MET A 290 -30.32 -19.83 13.24
C MET A 290 -29.68 -18.66 13.98
N THR A 291 -28.44 -18.82 14.43
CA THR A 291 -27.59 -17.72 14.91
C THR A 291 -26.54 -17.30 13.88
N GLN A 292 -26.64 -17.85 12.66
CA GLN A 292 -25.80 -17.52 11.51
C GLN A 292 -26.69 -17.19 10.31
N SER A 293 -26.38 -16.10 9.61
CA SER A 293 -27.04 -15.69 8.37
C SER A 293 -26.01 -15.29 7.31
N LEU A 294 -26.47 -15.04 6.08
CA LEU A 294 -25.63 -14.52 4.99
C LEU A 294 -25.99 -13.05 4.72
N GLY A 295 -25.00 -12.17 4.82
CA GLY A 295 -25.10 -10.78 4.40
C GLY A 295 -24.54 -10.57 2.99
N GLN A 296 -25.13 -9.65 2.23
CA GLN A 296 -24.58 -9.19 0.94
C GLN A 296 -23.47 -8.18 1.18
N LYS A 297 -22.34 -8.33 0.48
CA LYS A 297 -21.30 -7.28 0.47
C LYS A 297 -21.81 -6.11 -0.38
N ASN A 298 -22.24 -5.02 0.25
CA ASN A 298 -22.39 -3.75 -0.45
C ASN A 298 -21.01 -3.36 -1.00
N ILE A 299 -20.91 -3.17 -2.32
CA ILE A 299 -19.67 -2.73 -2.96
C ILE A 299 -19.49 -1.26 -2.57
N THR A 300 -18.86 -1.02 -1.43
CA THR A 300 -18.38 0.30 -1.03
C THR A 300 -17.05 0.09 -0.31
N LYS A 301 -15.99 0.61 -0.95
CA LYS A 301 -14.62 0.85 -0.47
C LYS A 301 -13.98 -0.21 0.45
N VAL A 302 -13.00 -0.89 -0.14
CA VAL A 302 -11.73 -1.43 0.41
C VAL A 302 -11.63 -1.46 1.94
N LYS A 303 -11.59 -2.68 2.49
CA LYS A 303 -10.88 -2.97 3.74
C LYS A 303 -10.04 -4.23 3.58
N ALA A 304 -8.82 -4.15 4.11
CA ALA A 304 -7.72 -5.08 3.92
C ALA A 304 -7.86 -6.41 4.70
N ASN A 305 -7.26 -7.44 4.08
CA ASN A 305 -6.71 -8.71 4.59
C ASN A 305 -7.61 -9.78 5.23
N SER A 306 -7.54 -11.01 4.68
CA SER A 306 -6.83 -12.13 5.34
C SER A 306 -6.60 -13.31 4.38
N ASP A 307 -5.39 -13.87 4.48
CA ASP A 307 -4.73 -15.02 3.82
C ASP A 307 -5.55 -16.23 3.31
N GLY A 308 -5.06 -16.85 2.22
CA GLY A 308 -5.36 -18.26 1.92
C GLY A 308 -5.25 -18.74 0.45
N ASP A 309 -4.03 -19.13 0.08
CA ASP A 309 -3.62 -20.23 -0.82
C ASP A 309 -3.59 -20.10 -2.37
N MET A 310 -2.52 -20.71 -2.88
CA MET A 310 -1.81 -20.59 -4.15
C MET A 310 -2.19 -21.71 -5.11
N ASN A 311 -2.80 -21.38 -6.26
CA ASN A 311 -2.66 -22.13 -7.53
C ASN A 311 -3.52 -21.62 -8.70
N SER A 312 -4.10 -20.43 -8.60
CA SER A 312 -4.81 -19.86 -9.75
C SER A 312 -3.81 -19.13 -10.64
N ASP A 313 -3.85 -19.41 -11.94
CA ASP A 313 -3.34 -18.46 -12.93
C ASP A 313 -4.10 -17.14 -12.76
N PRO A 314 -3.40 -16.00 -12.79
CA PRO A 314 -4.03 -14.72 -12.50
C PRO A 314 -5.14 -14.47 -13.51
N SER A 315 -6.34 -14.14 -13.02
CA SER A 315 -7.48 -13.90 -13.91
C SER A 315 -7.24 -12.65 -14.76
N PRO A 316 -7.85 -12.53 -15.96
CA PRO A 316 -7.80 -11.31 -16.78
C PRO A 316 -8.24 -10.03 -16.04
N GLU A 317 -8.97 -10.16 -14.93
CA GLU A 317 -9.38 -9.04 -14.07
C GLU A 317 -8.34 -8.68 -13.00
N GLU A 318 -7.57 -9.66 -12.48
CA GLU A 318 -6.39 -9.40 -11.63
C GLU A 318 -5.29 -8.70 -12.42
N LEU A 319 -5.25 -8.94 -13.73
CA LEU A 319 -4.39 -8.25 -14.70
C LEU A 319 -4.81 -6.79 -14.97
N LYS A 320 -6.01 -6.35 -14.58
CA LYS A 320 -6.58 -5.08 -15.04
C LYS A 320 -6.54 -3.90 -14.08
N ALA A 321 -6.12 -4.03 -12.81
CA ALA A 321 -6.02 -2.83 -11.96
C ALA A 321 -5.16 -2.97 -10.69
N LYS A 322 -4.13 -2.11 -10.59
CA LYS A 322 -3.56 -1.48 -9.37
C LYS A 322 -2.48 -2.18 -8.54
N HIS A 323 -2.02 -3.40 -8.85
CA HIS A 323 -0.91 -4.00 -8.11
C HIS A 323 0.18 -4.56 -9.02
N GLU A 324 0.86 -3.68 -9.76
CA GLU A 324 2.02 -4.00 -10.61
C GLU A 324 3.09 -4.80 -9.86
N GLN A 325 3.32 -4.48 -8.58
CA GLN A 325 4.28 -5.20 -7.73
C GLN A 325 3.86 -6.66 -7.45
N LEU A 326 2.55 -6.91 -7.27
CA LEU A 326 2.02 -8.26 -7.07
C LEU A 326 2.12 -9.07 -8.36
N LEU A 327 1.74 -8.46 -9.49
CA LEU A 327 1.84 -9.09 -10.80
C LEU A 327 3.29 -9.42 -11.15
N TRP A 328 4.21 -8.47 -10.97
CA TRP A 328 5.64 -8.69 -11.17
C TRP A 328 6.15 -9.84 -10.30
N SER A 329 5.76 -9.87 -9.02
CA SER A 329 6.18 -10.93 -8.09
C SER A 329 5.66 -12.30 -8.54
N LEU A 330 4.38 -12.41 -8.92
CA LEU A 330 3.77 -13.65 -9.37
C LEU A 330 4.35 -14.16 -10.69
N LEU A 331 4.69 -13.25 -11.62
CA LEU A 331 5.34 -13.61 -12.88
C LEU A 331 6.76 -14.12 -12.64
N ASN A 332 7.56 -13.41 -11.85
CA ASN A 332 8.96 -13.76 -11.64
C ASN A 332 9.17 -15.01 -10.76
N ILE A 333 8.30 -15.32 -9.81
CA ILE A 333 8.42 -16.58 -9.06
C ILE A 333 8.05 -17.82 -9.89
N ARG A 334 7.35 -17.63 -11.02
CA ARG A 334 6.89 -18.71 -11.91
C ARG A 334 7.72 -18.83 -13.19
N ASP A 335 8.44 -17.77 -13.57
CA ASP A 335 9.34 -17.75 -14.71
C ASP A 335 10.62 -18.53 -14.40
N LYS A 336 10.90 -19.59 -15.16
CA LYS A 336 12.06 -20.47 -14.98
C LYS A 336 13.39 -19.75 -15.20
N ASP A 337 13.38 -18.67 -15.96
CA ASP A 337 14.57 -17.87 -16.27
C ASP A 337 14.79 -16.76 -15.22
N SER A 338 13.84 -16.56 -14.30
CA SER A 338 13.95 -15.56 -13.25
C SER A 338 14.84 -16.05 -12.10
N PRO A 339 15.71 -15.19 -11.53
CA PRO A 339 16.56 -15.54 -10.38
C PRO A 339 15.78 -15.88 -9.11
N ILE A 340 14.47 -15.58 -9.06
CA ILE A 340 13.58 -15.89 -7.94
C ILE A 340 12.57 -17.00 -8.27
N TYR A 341 12.80 -17.78 -9.34
CA TYR A 341 11.96 -18.94 -9.67
C TYR A 341 11.81 -19.88 -8.47
N GLY A 342 10.57 -20.27 -8.17
CA GLY A 342 10.25 -21.16 -7.06
C GLY A 342 10.32 -20.53 -5.66
N TRP A 343 10.62 -19.24 -5.54
CA TRP A 343 10.60 -18.57 -4.24
C TRP A 343 9.18 -18.48 -3.68
N PRO A 344 8.96 -18.71 -2.37
CA PRO A 344 7.64 -18.55 -1.78
C PRO A 344 7.16 -17.10 -1.89
N HIS A 345 5.94 -16.89 -2.42
CA HIS A 345 5.40 -15.54 -2.62
C HIS A 345 5.29 -14.72 -1.33
N HIS A 346 5.04 -15.33 -0.18
CA HIS A 346 5.02 -14.57 1.07
C HIS A 346 6.42 -14.03 1.43
N ILE A 347 7.50 -14.72 1.04
CA ILE A 347 8.87 -14.24 1.20
C ILE A 347 9.16 -13.13 0.20
N VAL A 348 8.81 -13.32 -1.08
CA VAL A 348 8.98 -12.28 -2.12
C VAL A 348 8.14 -11.05 -1.79
N GLY A 349 6.88 -11.22 -1.41
CA GLY A 349 5.98 -10.18 -0.93
C GLY A 349 6.51 -9.48 0.32
N LYS A 350 7.07 -10.21 1.29
CA LYS A 350 7.73 -9.61 2.46
C LYS A 350 9.02 -8.88 2.08
N ALA A 351 9.83 -9.38 1.15
CA ALA A 351 11.03 -8.72 0.65
C ALA A 351 10.69 -7.46 -0.15
N CYS A 352 9.65 -7.52 -0.97
CA CYS A 352 9.06 -6.42 -1.72
C CYS A 352 8.46 -5.36 -0.78
N ALA A 353 7.74 -5.77 0.27
CA ALA A 353 7.23 -4.89 1.31
C ALA A 353 8.39 -4.26 2.10
N ASN A 354 9.32 -5.07 2.60
CA ASN A 354 10.53 -4.62 3.29
C ASN A 354 11.39 -3.70 2.42
N ARG A 355 11.37 -3.84 1.08
CA ARG A 355 12.06 -2.94 0.15
C ARG A 355 11.25 -1.68 -0.14
N ALA A 356 9.92 -1.78 -0.12
CA ALA A 356 9.02 -0.63 -0.25
C ALA A 356 8.96 0.22 1.04
N THR A 357 9.22 -0.38 2.21
CA THR A 357 9.25 0.27 3.53
C THR A 357 10.67 0.41 4.10
N GLY A 358 11.67 -0.20 3.46
CA GLY A 358 13.02 -0.27 3.99
C GLY A 358 13.83 0.91 3.52
N ASN A 359 14.20 1.79 4.45
CA ASN A 359 15.30 2.78 4.49
C ASN A 359 15.85 3.36 3.17
N SER A 360 15.10 3.37 2.06
CA SER A 360 15.40 4.21 0.90
C SER A 360 14.85 5.62 1.16
N GLN A 361 14.94 6.10 2.40
CA GLN A 361 14.38 7.36 2.82
C GLN A 361 15.51 8.38 2.88
N SER A 362 15.34 9.48 2.17
CA SER A 362 16.09 10.68 2.50
C SER A 362 15.46 11.29 3.75
N GLU A 363 16.07 11.10 4.92
CA GLU A 363 15.67 11.86 6.10
C GLU A 363 15.99 13.35 5.89
N PRO A 364 15.14 14.27 6.38
CA PRO A 364 15.45 15.68 6.34
C PRO A 364 16.61 15.99 7.27
N GLU A 365 17.53 16.80 6.76
CA GLU A 365 18.63 17.35 7.51
C GLU A 365 18.37 18.81 7.81
N TYR A 366 18.44 19.18 9.09
CA TYR A 366 18.07 20.50 9.58
C TYR A 366 19.27 21.41 9.85
N PHE A 367 20.48 20.91 9.60
CA PHE A 367 21.72 21.65 9.80
C PHE A 367 22.57 21.65 8.54
N PHE A 368 23.05 22.84 8.16
CA PHE A 368 24.10 23.00 7.17
C PHE A 368 24.96 24.19 7.59
N PRO A 369 26.30 24.07 7.63
CA PRO A 369 27.16 25.07 8.27
C PRO A 369 27.50 26.27 7.38
N LEU A 370 27.01 26.31 6.14
CA LEU A 370 27.30 27.38 5.18
C LEU A 370 26.02 28.15 4.78
N LEU A 371 26.21 29.41 4.39
CA LEU A 371 25.20 30.39 4.01
C LEU A 371 25.52 31.01 2.64
N LEU A 372 24.63 31.84 2.08
CA LEU A 372 24.80 32.48 0.75
C LEU A 372 26.12 33.23 0.61
N ARG A 373 26.61 33.84 1.68
CA ARG A 373 27.89 34.56 1.73
C ARG A 373 29.12 33.66 1.59
N ASP A 374 28.95 32.36 1.87
CA ASP A 374 30.01 31.36 1.78
C ASP A 374 30.16 30.83 0.35
N LEU A 375 29.32 31.31 -0.58
CA LEU A 375 29.50 31.09 -2.00
C LEU A 375 30.63 31.97 -2.54
N ASN A 376 31.22 31.56 -3.65
CA ASN A 376 32.13 32.39 -4.43
C ASN A 376 31.45 33.75 -4.71
N SER A 377 32.18 34.85 -4.50
CA SER A 377 31.61 36.21 -4.60
C SER A 377 31.04 36.52 -5.98
N GLU A 378 31.65 35.99 -7.05
CA GLU A 378 31.14 36.15 -8.41
C GLU A 378 29.85 35.34 -8.60
N PHE A 379 29.79 34.11 -8.09
CA PHE A 379 28.57 33.29 -8.11
C PHE A 379 27.43 33.94 -7.33
N GLN A 380 27.74 34.45 -6.13
CA GLN A 380 26.79 35.16 -5.29
C GLN A 380 26.28 36.45 -5.95
N ARG A 381 27.14 37.18 -6.67
CA ARG A 381 26.75 38.42 -7.35
C ARG A 381 25.95 38.19 -8.62
N THR A 382 26.22 37.10 -9.35
CA THR A 382 25.67 36.87 -10.69
C THR A 382 24.53 35.87 -10.71
N ALA A 383 24.75 34.64 -10.25
CA ALA A 383 23.79 33.55 -10.35
C ALA A 383 22.67 33.67 -9.31
N VAL A 384 23.02 33.97 -8.05
CA VAL A 384 22.08 33.99 -6.93
C VAL A 384 20.90 34.95 -7.14
N PRO A 385 21.09 36.23 -7.52
CA PRO A 385 19.97 37.17 -7.70
C PRO A 385 19.06 36.80 -8.87
N MET A 386 19.58 36.04 -9.85
CA MET A 386 18.81 35.56 -10.99
C MET A 386 18.01 34.30 -10.65
N ILE A 387 18.61 33.39 -9.89
CA ILE A 387 18.07 32.04 -9.68
C ILE A 387 17.13 31.99 -8.49
N LEU A 388 17.50 32.57 -7.34
CA LEU A 388 16.68 32.51 -6.12
C LEU A 388 15.22 32.92 -6.35
N PRO A 389 14.91 34.02 -7.08
CA PRO A 389 13.53 34.40 -7.36
C PRO A 389 12.72 33.38 -8.15
N THR A 390 13.38 32.55 -8.95
CA THR A 390 12.71 31.52 -9.74
C THR A 390 12.42 30.25 -8.93
N MET A 391 13.17 29.99 -7.86
CA MET A 391 13.10 28.71 -7.12
C MET A 391 11.78 28.48 -6.37
N LEU A 392 10.94 29.51 -6.22
CA LEU A 392 9.60 29.38 -5.62
C LEU A 392 8.55 28.82 -6.57
N SER A 393 8.76 28.94 -7.88
CA SER A 393 7.78 28.55 -8.91
C SER A 393 8.36 27.62 -9.97
N LEU A 394 9.68 27.52 -10.06
CA LEU A 394 10.40 26.76 -11.06
C LEU A 394 11.45 25.87 -10.39
N GLY A 395 11.67 24.69 -10.98
CA GLY A 395 12.77 23.82 -10.59
C GLY A 395 14.14 24.42 -10.93
N LEU A 396 15.18 23.87 -10.34
CA LEU A 396 16.56 24.24 -10.67
C LEU A 396 17.33 23.00 -11.13
N ILE A 397 18.02 23.11 -12.26
CA ILE A 397 18.99 22.11 -12.72
C ILE A 397 20.39 22.70 -12.60
N ILE A 398 21.31 21.95 -12.02
CA ILE A 398 22.73 22.30 -11.98
C ILE A 398 23.54 21.17 -12.60
N LEU A 399 24.23 21.48 -13.69
CA LEU A 399 25.13 20.56 -14.39
C LEU A 399 26.57 21.02 -14.27
N GLY A 400 27.52 20.11 -14.36
CA GLY A 400 28.95 20.45 -14.44
C GLY A 400 29.84 19.42 -13.77
N LYS A 401 31.15 19.59 -13.85
CA LYS A 401 32.10 18.59 -13.33
C LYS A 401 31.97 18.35 -11.82
N PRO A 402 32.32 17.14 -11.33
CA PRO A 402 32.44 16.88 -9.90
C PRO A 402 33.51 17.79 -9.28
N GLY A 403 33.33 18.14 -8.01
CA GLY A 403 34.32 18.88 -7.22
C GLY A 403 34.15 20.40 -7.19
N ILE A 404 33.42 21.00 -8.13
CA ILE A 404 33.24 22.47 -8.21
C ILE A 404 32.33 23.09 -7.13
N GLY A 405 31.74 22.27 -6.26
CA GLY A 405 30.85 22.77 -5.19
C GLY A 405 29.36 22.86 -5.54
N LYS A 406 28.86 22.15 -6.57
CA LYS A 406 27.43 22.14 -6.94
C LYS A 406 26.50 21.78 -5.79
N THR A 407 26.74 20.64 -5.14
CA THR A 407 25.91 20.13 -4.04
C THR A 407 25.85 21.10 -2.86
N PRO A 408 26.96 21.59 -2.28
CA PRO A 408 26.88 22.55 -1.19
C PRO A 408 26.24 23.88 -1.62
N ALA A 409 26.50 24.37 -2.84
CA ALA A 409 25.85 25.58 -3.33
C ALA A 409 24.32 25.42 -3.45
N ALA A 410 23.85 24.27 -3.94
CA ALA A 410 22.43 23.95 -3.99
C ALA A 410 21.79 23.92 -2.60
N ILE A 411 22.45 23.28 -1.62
CA ILE A 411 21.97 23.21 -0.23
C ILE A 411 21.85 24.63 0.36
N ILE A 412 22.88 25.47 0.17
CA ILE A 412 22.87 26.86 0.62
C ILE A 412 21.66 27.61 0.05
N MET A 413 21.46 27.55 -1.27
CA MET A 413 20.36 28.25 -1.93
C MET A 413 19.00 27.76 -1.44
N VAL A 414 18.77 26.44 -1.39
CA VAL A 414 17.46 25.93 -0.94
C VAL A 414 17.18 26.20 0.53
N MET A 415 18.20 26.15 1.40
CA MET A 415 18.06 26.48 2.82
C MET A 415 17.72 27.96 3.02
N SER A 416 18.30 28.86 2.23
CA SER A 416 17.99 30.29 2.28
C SER A 416 16.52 30.57 1.92
N VAL A 417 15.99 29.87 0.91
CA VAL A 417 14.56 29.96 0.54
C VAL A 417 13.66 29.34 1.61
N ALA A 418 14.05 28.20 2.21
CA ALA A 418 13.29 27.57 3.27
C ALA A 418 13.16 28.47 4.51
N ARG A 419 14.24 29.16 4.91
CA ARG A 419 14.22 30.15 6.01
C ARG A 419 13.27 31.30 5.70
N PHE A 420 13.37 31.88 4.50
CA PHE A 420 12.45 32.93 4.05
C PHE A 420 10.98 32.47 4.08
N LEU A 421 10.69 31.25 3.64
CA LEU A 421 9.32 30.72 3.62
C LEU A 421 8.76 30.50 5.02
N ILE A 422 9.58 30.05 5.97
CA ILE A 422 9.17 29.92 7.38
C ILE A 422 8.80 31.31 7.94
N GLN A 423 9.64 32.31 7.73
CA GLN A 423 9.43 33.66 8.24
C GLN A 423 8.22 34.34 7.57
N SER A 424 8.16 34.35 6.23
CA SER A 424 7.10 35.02 5.47
C SER A 424 5.71 34.42 5.67
N ARG A 425 5.62 33.13 6.05
CA ARG A 425 4.36 32.43 6.29
C ARG A 425 4.01 32.27 7.77
N ASN A 426 4.77 32.86 8.68
CA ASN A 426 4.61 32.74 10.13
C ASN A 426 4.50 31.26 10.59
N MET A 427 5.40 30.42 10.09
CA MET A 427 5.43 28.99 10.42
C MET A 427 6.18 28.75 11.73
N ASP A 428 5.62 29.24 12.84
CA ASP A 428 6.24 29.13 14.17
C ASP A 428 6.50 27.67 14.56
N GLY A 429 7.70 27.39 15.07
CA GLY A 429 8.12 26.06 15.50
C GLY A 429 8.61 25.12 14.39
N PHE A 430 8.55 25.53 13.12
CA PHE A 430 9.16 24.78 12.02
C PHE A 430 10.64 25.13 11.86
N LEU A 431 11.47 24.15 11.54
CA LEU A 431 12.90 24.33 11.28
C LEU A 431 13.19 24.16 9.80
N PRO A 432 13.99 25.04 9.17
CA PRO A 432 14.40 24.86 7.78
C PRO A 432 15.22 23.58 7.69
N GLY A 433 14.91 22.74 6.70
CA GLY A 433 15.66 21.52 6.44
C GLY A 433 15.74 21.23 4.96
N TRP A 434 16.41 20.16 4.58
CA TRP A 434 16.49 19.72 3.19
C TRP A 434 16.61 18.20 3.12
N ARG A 435 16.24 17.62 1.98
CA ARG A 435 16.33 16.18 1.74
C ARG A 435 17.11 15.92 0.47
N ARG A 436 17.93 14.88 0.47
CA ARG A 436 18.71 14.48 -0.71
C ARG A 436 18.59 13.01 -1.02
N SER A 437 18.47 12.69 -2.30
CA SER A 437 18.49 11.32 -2.79
C SER A 437 19.11 11.23 -4.18
N LYS A 438 19.68 10.07 -4.54
CA LYS A 438 20.10 9.75 -5.91
C LYS A 438 18.96 9.28 -6.80
N GLN A 439 17.82 8.91 -6.21
CA GLN A 439 16.66 8.39 -6.93
C GLN A 439 15.40 9.09 -6.42
N ILE A 440 14.44 9.38 -7.30
CA ILE A 440 13.12 9.97 -6.94
C ILE A 440 12.40 9.12 -5.88
N ASP A 441 12.59 7.81 -6.00
CA ASP A 441 12.32 6.77 -5.04
C ASP A 441 12.69 7.10 -3.57
N GLY A 442 13.65 7.99 -3.35
CA GLY A 442 14.05 8.49 -2.03
C GLY A 442 13.00 9.31 -1.30
N PHE A 443 12.01 9.85 -2.03
CA PHE A 443 11.08 10.87 -1.54
C PHE A 443 9.67 10.38 -1.22
N ARG A 444 9.38 9.08 -1.36
CA ARG A 444 8.02 8.51 -1.44
C ARG A 444 7.17 8.51 -0.17
N GLU A 445 7.80 8.44 1.00
CA GLU A 445 7.07 8.13 2.24
C GLU A 445 6.57 9.35 3.00
N ARG A 446 7.35 10.43 2.98
CA ARG A 446 6.94 11.71 3.57
C ARG A 446 6.38 12.61 2.48
N PRO A 447 5.17 13.16 2.66
CA PRO A 447 4.66 14.19 1.76
C PRO A 447 5.67 15.35 1.70
N GLY A 448 5.74 16.03 0.56
CA GLY A 448 6.52 17.24 0.43
C GLY A 448 6.11 18.28 1.47
N GLU A 449 7.10 19.01 1.97
CA GLU A 449 6.91 20.10 2.93
C GLU A 449 7.63 21.32 2.36
N VAL A 450 6.95 22.47 2.35
CA VAL A 450 7.44 23.69 1.69
C VAL A 450 8.78 24.17 2.29
N HIS A 451 8.96 23.98 3.60
CA HIS A 451 10.16 24.35 4.35
C HIS A 451 11.26 23.26 4.32
N ILE A 452 11.03 22.16 3.59
CA ILE A 452 11.98 21.07 3.38
C ILE A 452 12.17 20.82 1.88
N PRO A 453 13.03 21.60 1.21
CA PRO A 453 13.39 21.37 -0.19
C PRO A 453 13.97 20.00 -0.46
N VAL A 454 13.88 19.56 -1.72
CA VAL A 454 14.38 18.26 -2.17
C VAL A 454 15.45 18.41 -3.25
N ILE A 455 16.52 17.63 -3.12
CA ILE A 455 17.67 17.62 -4.01
C ILE A 455 17.84 16.21 -4.58
N LEU A 456 17.64 16.08 -5.90
CA LEU A 456 17.96 14.87 -6.64
C LEU A 456 19.43 14.98 -7.10
N ASP A 457 20.33 14.37 -6.34
CA ASP A 457 21.79 14.54 -6.45
C ASP A 457 22.40 13.36 -7.24
N ASP A 458 22.95 13.65 -8.42
CA ASP A 458 23.54 12.69 -9.36
C ASP A 458 22.64 11.46 -9.66
N PRO A 459 21.41 11.66 -10.17
CA PRO A 459 20.61 10.56 -10.65
C PRO A 459 21.21 9.96 -11.92
N LEU A 460 20.96 8.66 -12.12
CA LEU A 460 21.17 8.01 -13.41
C LEU A 460 20.08 8.48 -14.40
N LEU A 461 20.28 9.62 -15.05
CA LEU A 461 19.28 10.25 -15.94
C LEU A 461 18.70 9.31 -17.01
N PRO A 462 19.49 8.45 -17.67
CA PRO A 462 18.95 7.52 -18.67
C PRO A 462 17.93 6.53 -18.10
N SER A 463 17.91 6.34 -16.79
CA SER A 463 16.97 5.43 -16.10
C SER A 463 15.70 6.13 -15.60
N ILE A 464 15.59 7.46 -15.72
CA ILE A 464 14.44 8.24 -15.27
C ILE A 464 13.66 8.72 -16.49
N ASN A 465 12.34 8.53 -16.48
CA ASN A 465 11.51 9.02 -17.56
C ASN A 465 11.53 10.56 -17.60
N VAL A 466 11.55 11.13 -18.81
CA VAL A 466 11.53 12.58 -18.98
C VAL A 466 10.27 13.21 -18.37
N GLU A 467 9.14 12.51 -18.39
CA GLU A 467 7.90 12.93 -17.73
C GLU A 467 8.07 13.04 -16.20
N ASP A 468 8.79 12.10 -15.60
CA ASP A 468 9.08 12.10 -14.16
C ASP A 468 10.03 13.25 -13.78
N ILE A 469 11.01 13.56 -14.63
CA ILE A 469 11.90 14.72 -14.46
C ILE A 469 11.10 16.02 -14.57
N LYS A 470 10.22 16.14 -15.57
CA LYS A 470 9.35 17.32 -15.75
C LYS A 470 8.43 17.52 -14.55
N SER A 471 7.75 16.46 -14.10
CA SER A 471 6.88 16.49 -12.92
C SER A 471 7.66 16.80 -11.64
N PHE A 472 8.88 16.28 -11.50
CA PHE A 472 9.77 16.63 -10.40
C PHE A 472 10.10 18.13 -10.42
N LEU A 473 10.46 18.70 -11.56
CA LEU A 473 10.87 20.11 -11.67
C LEU A 473 9.71 21.10 -11.66
N ASP A 474 8.46 20.64 -11.71
CA ASP A 474 7.28 21.52 -11.69
C ASP A 474 6.93 21.96 -10.26
N VAL A 475 7.58 23.01 -9.79
CA VAL A 475 7.41 23.59 -8.44
C VAL A 475 6.11 24.39 -8.29
N GLY A 476 5.57 24.88 -9.41
CA GLY A 476 4.36 25.70 -9.46
C GLY A 476 3.07 24.97 -9.08
N GLU A 477 3.10 23.64 -9.02
CA GLU A 477 1.94 22.80 -8.70
C GLU A 477 2.27 21.67 -7.70
N ASN A 478 1.22 21.07 -7.14
CA ASN A 478 1.34 19.82 -6.40
C ASN A 478 1.64 18.69 -7.38
N GLY A 479 2.77 18.00 -7.19
CA GLY A 479 3.26 16.99 -8.12
C GLY A 479 3.17 15.58 -7.57
N LEU A 480 2.88 14.62 -8.45
CA LEU A 480 3.12 13.20 -8.22
C LEU A 480 4.11 12.71 -9.27
N VAL A 481 5.18 12.06 -8.82
CA VAL A 481 6.18 11.46 -9.71
C VAL A 481 6.15 9.95 -9.56
N SER A 482 6.20 9.25 -10.70
CA SER A 482 6.20 7.79 -10.71
C SER A 482 7.46 7.28 -10.02
N ALA A 483 7.25 6.27 -9.17
CA ALA A 483 8.32 5.65 -8.41
C ALA A 483 7.91 4.21 -8.12
N ARG A 484 8.87 3.27 -8.09
CA ARG A 484 8.66 1.81 -8.20
C ARG A 484 7.56 1.14 -7.35
N TYR A 485 7.07 1.78 -6.28
CA TYR A 485 6.08 1.20 -5.35
C TYR A 485 4.99 2.17 -4.90
N ARG A 486 5.35 3.45 -4.73
CA ARG A 486 4.45 4.53 -4.32
C ARG A 486 4.94 5.81 -4.94
N ALA A 487 4.03 6.63 -5.46
CA ALA A 487 4.39 7.93 -6.04
C ALA A 487 5.09 8.81 -4.98
N ALA A 488 6.15 9.51 -5.41
CA ALA A 488 6.71 10.61 -4.63
C ALA A 488 5.76 11.81 -4.71
N LYS A 489 5.42 12.38 -3.55
CA LYS A 489 4.48 13.50 -3.45
C LYS A 489 5.24 14.77 -3.17
N PHE A 490 5.05 15.76 -4.02
CA PHE A 490 5.65 17.07 -3.85
C PHE A 490 4.55 18.13 -3.74
N VAL A 491 4.82 19.17 -2.96
CA VAL A 491 3.87 20.26 -2.75
C VAL A 491 4.27 21.49 -3.53
N GLN A 492 3.27 22.30 -3.89
CA GLN A 492 3.47 23.58 -4.54
C GLN A 492 4.39 24.48 -3.70
N ASN A 493 5.29 25.22 -4.35
CA ASN A 493 6.31 26.09 -3.75
C ASN A 493 7.40 25.37 -2.93
N GLN A 494 7.45 24.04 -2.94
CA GLN A 494 8.60 23.32 -2.40
C GLN A 494 9.75 23.42 -3.40
N CYS A 495 10.89 23.99 -3.01
CA CYS A 495 12.05 24.06 -3.89
C CYS A 495 12.55 22.65 -4.28
N ARG A 496 12.82 22.44 -5.56
CA ARG A 496 13.24 21.16 -6.13
C ARG A 496 14.44 21.37 -7.03
N VAL A 497 15.54 20.69 -6.72
CA VAL A 497 16.82 20.84 -7.42
C VAL A 497 17.27 19.49 -7.97
N LEU A 498 17.70 19.47 -9.23
CA LEU A 498 18.37 18.35 -9.86
C LEU A 498 19.84 18.70 -10.07
N LEU A 499 20.74 17.88 -9.55
CA LEU A 499 22.18 18.02 -9.74
C LEU A 499 22.68 16.86 -10.61
N ASN A 500 23.56 17.14 -11.56
CA ASN A 500 24.20 16.07 -12.31
C ASN A 500 25.64 16.42 -12.72
N ASP A 501 26.50 15.43 -12.63
CA ASP A 501 27.86 15.44 -13.16
C ASP A 501 27.95 15.21 -14.68
N GLU A 502 26.90 14.69 -15.32
CA GLU A 502 26.83 14.42 -16.76
C GLU A 502 26.83 15.73 -17.57
N TRP A 503 28.04 16.24 -17.83
CA TRP A 503 28.31 17.38 -18.70
C TRP A 503 29.20 16.96 -19.87
N CYS A 504 28.73 17.17 -21.10
CA CYS A 504 29.50 16.89 -22.31
C CYS A 504 30.28 18.15 -22.72
N ARG A 505 31.62 18.09 -22.62
CA ARG A 505 32.51 19.22 -22.95
C ARG A 505 32.39 19.70 -24.40
N ASP A 506 32.08 18.77 -25.32
CA ASP A 506 32.01 19.05 -26.75
C ASP A 506 30.67 19.67 -27.19
N LYS A 507 29.73 19.84 -26.24
CA LYS A 507 28.40 20.38 -26.46
C LYS A 507 28.12 21.45 -25.42
N GLU A 508 28.81 22.59 -25.53
CA GLU A 508 28.25 23.82 -24.95
C GLU A 508 26.79 23.94 -25.43
N PRO A 509 25.84 24.25 -24.55
CA PRO A 509 24.42 24.19 -24.88
C PRO A 509 24.11 25.20 -25.97
N GLU A 510 23.98 24.74 -27.21
CA GLU A 510 23.23 25.50 -28.21
C GLU A 510 21.77 25.65 -27.75
N TYR A 511 21.26 24.70 -26.94
CA TYR A 511 19.87 24.71 -26.48
C TYR A 511 19.63 23.87 -25.21
N VAL A 512 19.01 24.48 -24.18
CA VAL A 512 18.38 23.79 -23.03
C VAL A 512 16.96 24.35 -22.82
N GLY A 513 16.03 23.99 -23.70
CA GLY A 513 14.63 24.44 -23.60
C GLY A 513 13.86 23.72 -22.50
N LEU A 514 13.79 24.33 -21.31
CA LEU A 514 12.90 23.92 -20.24
C LEU A 514 12.07 25.12 -19.77
N SER A 515 10.76 25.02 -19.89
CA SER A 515 9.82 26.04 -19.39
C SER A 515 9.62 25.95 -17.87
N THR A 516 9.92 24.79 -17.28
CA THR A 516 9.66 24.49 -15.87
C THR A 516 10.88 24.61 -14.97
N ALA A 517 12.08 24.83 -15.52
CA ALA A 517 13.30 24.89 -14.72
C ALA A 517 14.33 25.89 -15.23
N SER A 518 14.96 26.60 -14.29
CA SER A 518 16.19 27.35 -14.52
C SER A 518 17.38 26.40 -14.53
N VAL A 519 18.41 26.72 -15.31
CA VAL A 519 19.56 25.84 -15.53
C VAL A 519 20.85 26.61 -15.27
N ILE A 520 21.71 26.03 -14.43
CA ILE A 520 23.10 26.48 -14.22
C ILE A 520 24.01 25.39 -14.76
N ILE A 521 24.98 25.77 -15.57
CA ILE A 521 25.98 24.85 -16.12
C ILE A 521 27.35 25.36 -15.71
N ALA A 522 28.07 24.56 -14.95
CA ALA A 522 29.46 24.76 -14.58
C ALA A 522 30.36 24.21 -15.70
N GLY A 523 30.64 25.04 -16.69
CA GLY A 523 31.58 24.72 -17.77
C GLY A 523 33.03 24.92 -17.35
N ASP A 524 33.94 24.56 -18.25
CA ASP A 524 35.38 24.60 -17.99
C ASP A 524 35.92 26.04 -17.97
N ASN A 525 35.33 26.91 -18.80
CA ASN A 525 35.78 28.28 -19.01
C ASN A 525 34.81 29.32 -18.45
N ALA A 526 33.57 28.93 -18.19
CA ALA A 526 32.52 29.83 -17.72
C ALA A 526 31.40 29.05 -17.03
N ILE A 527 30.60 29.78 -16.26
CA ILE A 527 29.27 29.34 -15.87
C ILE A 527 28.24 29.92 -16.83
N TYR A 528 27.29 29.07 -17.21
CA TYR A 528 26.14 29.46 -18.01
C TYR A 528 24.89 29.42 -17.15
N VAL A 529 24.16 30.53 -17.11
CA VAL A 529 22.89 30.65 -16.38
C VAL A 529 21.79 30.93 -17.39
N ARG A 530 20.79 30.06 -17.43
CA ARG A 530 19.58 30.23 -18.24
C ARG A 530 18.36 30.15 -17.34
N LEU A 531 17.52 31.18 -17.39
CA LEU A 531 16.22 31.16 -16.70
C LEU A 531 15.21 30.31 -17.49
N ALA A 532 14.26 29.72 -16.78
CA ALA A 532 13.16 28.99 -17.40
C ALA A 532 12.40 29.90 -18.37
N SER A 533 12.18 29.44 -19.59
CA SER A 533 11.47 30.20 -20.62
C SER A 533 11.03 29.27 -21.75
N GLU A 534 9.81 29.47 -22.23
CA GLU A 534 9.30 28.84 -23.46
C GLU A 534 9.97 29.41 -24.72
N HIS A 535 10.50 30.62 -24.64
CA HIS A 535 11.12 31.29 -25.77
C HIS A 535 12.54 30.79 -25.99
N GLN A 536 12.80 30.27 -27.19
CA GLN A 536 14.13 29.82 -27.60
C GLN A 536 15.16 30.95 -27.63
N SER A 537 14.70 32.19 -27.80
CA SER A 537 15.54 33.41 -27.81
C SER A 537 15.97 33.88 -26.42
N GLN A 538 15.57 33.17 -25.35
CA GLN A 538 15.98 33.52 -23.99
C GLN A 538 17.51 33.54 -23.89
N LYS A 539 18.06 34.67 -23.44
CA LYS A 539 19.50 34.85 -23.31
C LYS A 539 20.07 33.89 -22.27
N ILE A 540 21.17 33.25 -22.63
CA ILE A 540 22.04 32.50 -21.72
C ILE A 540 23.09 33.50 -21.22
N LEU A 541 23.13 33.73 -19.91
CA LEU A 541 24.20 34.51 -19.30
C LEU A 541 25.45 33.64 -19.21
N CYS A 542 26.59 34.15 -19.68
CA CYS A 542 27.88 33.49 -19.58
C CYS A 542 28.79 34.32 -18.67
N VAL A 543 29.35 33.71 -17.63
CA VAL A 543 30.23 34.35 -16.63
C VAL A 543 31.54 33.57 -16.56
N SER A 544 32.65 34.18 -17.00
CA SER A 544 33.97 33.54 -17.08
C SER A 544 35.01 34.12 -16.09
N SER A 545 34.61 35.03 -15.21
CA SER A 545 35.50 35.71 -14.27
C SER A 545 35.43 35.16 -12.85
N GLY A 546 36.39 35.54 -11.99
CA GLY A 546 36.28 35.40 -10.54
C GLY A 546 36.49 33.99 -9.97
N GLY A 547 37.19 33.10 -10.68
CA GLY A 547 37.47 31.74 -10.21
C GLY A 547 36.24 30.84 -10.11
N ILE A 548 35.12 31.28 -10.71
CA ILE A 548 33.80 30.66 -10.60
C ILE A 548 33.75 29.27 -11.27
N THR A 549 34.74 28.95 -12.11
CA THR A 549 34.90 27.65 -12.79
C THR A 549 35.68 26.62 -11.97
N GLU A 550 36.26 27.00 -10.83
CA GLU A 550 37.09 26.12 -10.01
C GLU A 550 36.37 25.63 -8.77
N ASP A 551 35.84 26.56 -7.97
CA ASP A 551 35.13 26.24 -6.72
C ASP A 551 34.09 27.32 -6.40
N TRP A 552 32.86 26.87 -6.15
CA TRP A 552 31.74 27.73 -5.79
C TRP A 552 31.68 28.06 -4.30
N LEU A 553 32.57 27.51 -3.48
CA LEU A 553 32.68 27.83 -2.07
C LEU A 553 33.86 28.77 -1.80
N HIS A 554 33.61 29.80 -1.00
CA HIS A 554 34.62 30.69 -0.48
C HIS A 554 35.54 29.95 0.51
N GLU A 555 36.85 30.21 0.48
CA GLU A 555 37.83 29.47 1.31
C GLU A 555 37.61 29.63 2.81
N THR A 556 37.20 30.81 3.26
CA THR A 556 37.08 31.19 4.69
C THR A 556 36.36 30.15 5.54
N ASN A 557 35.23 29.62 5.05
CA ASN A 557 34.36 28.72 5.82
C ASN A 557 34.37 27.27 5.31
N LYS A 558 35.24 26.93 4.35
CA LYS A 558 35.46 25.52 3.93
C LYS A 558 35.81 24.58 5.09
N PRO A 559 36.59 24.97 6.13
CA PRO A 559 36.84 24.10 7.27
C PRO A 559 35.57 23.60 7.94
N HIS A 560 34.54 24.45 8.10
CA HIS A 560 33.26 24.06 8.70
C HIS A 560 32.50 23.04 7.83
N TYR A 561 32.60 23.14 6.50
CA TYR A 561 32.04 22.12 5.61
C TYR A 561 32.76 20.78 5.71
N ASN A 562 34.09 20.79 5.91
CA ASN A 562 34.86 19.58 6.15
C ASN A 562 34.49 18.94 7.51
N HIS A 563 34.32 19.74 8.56
CA HIS A 563 33.82 19.27 9.86
C HIS A 563 32.43 18.62 9.71
N TYR A 564 31.54 19.27 8.98
CA TYR A 564 30.21 18.75 8.68
C TYR A 564 30.23 17.44 7.90
N LYS A 565 31.09 17.28 6.88
CA LYS A 565 31.29 16.00 6.18
C LYS A 565 31.78 14.89 7.12
N ASN A 566 32.48 15.24 8.19
CA ASN A 566 32.95 14.32 9.22
C ASN A 566 31.91 14.10 10.34
N GLY A 567 30.66 14.55 10.16
CA GLY A 567 29.56 14.39 11.11
C GLY A 567 29.59 15.38 12.28
N GLN A 568 30.39 16.45 12.21
CA GLN A 568 30.48 17.46 13.26
C GLN A 568 29.58 18.66 12.94
N HIS A 569 28.71 19.03 13.88
CA HIS A 569 27.77 20.14 13.72
C HIS A 569 28.32 21.42 14.37
N THR A 570 29.30 22.05 13.74
CA THR A 570 29.94 23.28 14.24
C THR A 570 29.45 24.50 13.46
N LYS A 571 29.00 25.54 14.17
CA LYS A 571 28.73 26.88 13.62
C LYS A 571 29.95 27.78 13.80
N TYR A 572 30.16 28.74 12.91
CA TYR A 572 31.07 29.87 13.16
C TYR A 572 30.41 30.89 14.10
N ALA A 573 31.22 31.72 14.75
CA ALA A 573 30.79 32.62 15.85
C ALA A 573 29.58 33.49 15.48
N ASP A 574 29.58 34.04 14.28
CA ASP A 574 28.58 35.00 13.81
C ASP A 574 27.48 34.34 12.95
N PHE A 575 27.36 32.99 12.95
CA PHE A 575 26.47 32.26 12.05
C PHE A 575 25.02 32.74 12.12
N ASP A 576 24.50 32.97 13.31
CA ASP A 576 23.10 33.36 13.49
C ASP A 576 22.84 34.81 13.01
N GLN A 577 23.81 35.73 13.17
CA GLN A 577 23.73 37.07 12.57
C GLN A 577 23.69 36.98 11.04
N TYR A 578 24.52 36.12 10.45
CA TYR A 578 24.55 35.94 9.01
C TYR A 578 23.32 35.25 8.45
N VAL A 579 22.63 34.42 9.24
CA VAL A 579 21.32 33.88 8.87
C VAL A 579 20.28 35.01 8.76
N GLU A 580 20.30 35.98 9.68
CA GLU A 580 19.42 37.14 9.64
C GLU A 580 19.69 38.01 8.40
N GLU A 581 20.96 38.34 8.14
CA GLU A 581 21.38 39.08 6.94
C GLU A 581 20.98 38.36 5.65
N GLU A 582 21.17 37.03 5.59
CA GLU A 582 20.76 36.19 4.46
C GLU A 582 19.24 36.27 4.25
N THR A 583 18.47 36.17 5.33
CA THR A 583 17.00 36.16 5.22
C THR A 583 16.46 37.52 4.77
N ASN A 584 17.09 38.62 5.18
CA ASN A 584 16.79 39.96 4.69
C ASN A 584 17.12 40.10 3.20
N LEU A 585 18.29 39.64 2.76
CA LEU A 585 18.68 39.63 1.35
C LEU A 585 17.68 38.83 0.49
N VAL A 586 17.33 37.62 0.94
CA VAL A 586 16.37 36.77 0.22
C VAL A 586 14.99 37.44 0.18
N SER A 587 14.56 38.07 1.27
CA SER A 587 13.31 38.83 1.30
C SER A 587 13.30 39.97 0.28
N GLU A 588 14.40 40.74 0.16
CA GLU A 588 14.54 41.78 -0.85
C GLU A 588 14.50 41.23 -2.28
N LEU A 589 15.18 40.11 -2.53
CA LEU A 589 15.20 39.46 -3.85
C LEU A 589 13.82 38.94 -4.25
N LEU A 590 13.07 38.37 -3.29
CA LEU A 590 11.75 37.76 -3.49
C LEU A 590 10.59 38.74 -3.40
N ALA A 591 10.82 39.96 -2.91
CA ALA A 591 9.82 41.00 -2.84
C ALA A 591 9.18 41.27 -4.22
N SER A 592 7.86 41.46 -4.25
CA SER A 592 7.13 41.84 -5.46
C SER A 592 7.66 43.16 -6.04
N PRO A 593 7.42 43.53 -7.31
CA PRO A 593 7.84 44.85 -7.81
C PRO A 593 7.26 46.01 -7.00
N GLU A 594 6.04 45.86 -6.49
CA GLU A 594 5.35 46.82 -5.62
C GLU A 594 6.00 46.88 -4.23
N GLU A 595 6.37 45.72 -3.69
CA GLU A 595 7.06 45.57 -2.42
C GLU A 595 8.52 46.05 -2.49
N LYS A 596 9.21 45.83 -3.61
CA LYS A 596 10.53 46.40 -3.93
C LYS A 596 10.46 47.91 -4.00
N GLU A 597 9.44 48.47 -4.63
CA GLU A 597 9.22 49.91 -4.64
C GLU A 597 8.88 50.46 -3.25
N TYR A 598 8.12 49.72 -2.44
CA TYR A 598 7.85 50.06 -1.03
C TYR A 598 9.15 50.05 -0.19
N LEU A 599 9.96 48.99 -0.29
CA LEU A 599 11.26 48.87 0.38
C LEU A 599 12.22 49.99 -0.05
N ARG A 600 12.26 50.33 -1.34
CA ARG A 600 13.06 51.46 -1.85
C ARG A 600 12.63 52.80 -1.24
N ARG A 601 11.32 53.04 -1.09
CA ARG A 601 10.80 54.24 -0.41
C ARG A 601 11.14 54.24 1.08
N GLY A 602 11.03 53.10 1.76
CA GLY A 602 11.44 52.92 3.16
C GLY A 602 12.91 53.28 3.38
N ALA A 603 13.82 52.68 2.61
CA ALA A 603 15.26 52.97 2.68
C ALA A 603 15.60 54.43 2.34
N THR A 604 14.80 55.08 1.48
CA THR A 604 14.93 56.52 1.22
C THR A 604 14.52 57.33 2.45
N TYR A 605 13.46 56.91 3.17
CA TYR A 605 12.97 57.52 4.40
C TYR A 605 13.95 57.37 5.56
N ASP A 606 14.56 56.20 5.72
CA ASP A 606 15.57 55.93 6.76
C ASP A 606 16.84 56.76 6.52
N ARG A 607 17.32 56.81 5.26
CA ARG A 607 18.43 57.69 4.87
C ARG A 607 18.08 59.17 5.04
N TRP A 608 16.81 59.55 4.94
CA TRP A 608 16.33 60.91 5.22
C TRP A 608 16.36 61.23 6.72
N ASN A 609 15.99 60.26 7.57
CA ASN A 609 16.06 60.38 9.02
C ASN A 609 17.50 60.42 9.55
N GLU A 610 18.42 59.71 8.90
CA GLU A 610 19.86 59.75 9.25
C GLU A 610 20.57 61.02 8.76
N GLY A 611 20.00 61.71 7.77
CA GLY A 611 20.62 62.86 7.09
C GLY A 611 20.32 64.23 7.72
N PHE A 612 19.38 64.34 8.66
CA PHE A 612 19.16 65.58 9.41
C PHE A 612 19.93 65.54 10.72
N PRO A 613 21.01 66.34 10.88
CA PRO A 613 21.53 66.60 12.21
C PRO A 613 20.37 67.20 13.00
N THR A 614 20.02 66.56 14.11
CA THR A 614 19.04 67.06 15.07
C THR A 614 19.45 68.49 15.43
N ALA A 615 18.80 69.45 14.77
CA ALA A 615 19.05 70.86 15.00
C ALA A 615 18.71 71.10 16.47
N SER A 616 19.74 71.36 17.26
CA SER A 616 19.62 71.80 18.64
C SER A 616 18.69 73.01 18.66
N ASN A 617 17.55 72.84 19.33
CA ASN A 617 16.53 73.87 19.51
C ASN A 617 17.16 75.22 19.90
N PRO A 618 17.01 76.29 19.09
CA PRO A 618 17.14 77.63 19.62
C PRO A 618 15.82 77.97 20.33
N ALA A 619 15.92 78.16 21.64
CA ALA A 619 14.84 78.72 22.44
C ALA A 619 14.34 80.03 21.82
N THR A 620 13.02 80.22 21.73
CA THR A 620 12.45 81.56 21.50
C THR A 620 11.05 81.68 22.14
N PRO A 621 10.67 82.86 22.67
CA PRO A 621 9.74 82.99 23.79
C PRO A 621 8.34 83.47 23.40
N HIS A 622 7.44 83.35 24.37
CA HIS A 622 6.08 83.88 24.47
C HIS A 622 5.75 85.18 23.69
N ARG A 623 4.59 85.20 23.02
CA ARG A 623 3.58 86.27 23.17
C ARG A 623 2.19 85.87 22.65
N ALA A 624 1.18 86.58 23.15
CA ALA A 624 -0.22 86.19 23.34
C ALA A 624 -1.24 86.81 22.36
N SER A 625 -2.51 86.37 22.51
CA SER A 625 -3.78 87.07 22.18
C SER A 625 -4.21 87.01 20.69
N ALA A 626 -5.48 86.88 20.29
CA ALA A 626 -6.80 86.82 20.93
C ALA A 626 -7.90 86.43 19.90
N ALA A 627 -9.06 85.99 20.43
CA ALA A 627 -10.43 86.12 19.89
C ALA A 627 -10.83 85.30 18.63
N ALA A 628 -12.05 84.77 18.45
CA ALA A 628 -13.25 84.60 19.29
C ALA A 628 -14.29 83.76 18.52
N ALA A 629 -15.19 83.09 19.27
CA ALA A 629 -16.57 82.64 18.95
C ALA A 629 -16.79 81.65 17.77
N SER A 630 -17.48 80.51 17.92
CA SER A 630 -18.80 80.30 18.53
C SER A 630 -19.11 78.80 18.71
N SER A 631 -19.76 78.45 19.83
CA SER A 631 -20.32 77.13 20.21
C SER A 631 -21.76 76.92 19.64
N PRO A 632 -22.61 75.98 20.11
CA PRO A 632 -22.47 74.73 20.90
C PRO A 632 -23.26 73.54 20.26
N ALA A 633 -23.11 72.26 20.64
CA ALA A 633 -23.71 71.52 21.78
C ALA A 633 -23.57 70.01 21.37
N ASP A 634 -23.54 68.96 22.19
CA ASP A 634 -24.02 68.72 23.54
C ASP A 634 -23.48 67.34 24.03
N ARG A 635 -23.16 67.21 25.34
CA ARG A 635 -23.29 66.01 26.24
C ARG A 635 -22.36 64.78 26.04
N HIS A 636 -21.78 64.10 27.04
CA HIS A 636 -21.68 64.08 28.54
C HIS A 636 -20.38 63.26 28.88
N HIS A 637 -19.44 63.69 29.75
CA HIS A 637 -19.22 63.34 31.19
C HIS A 637 -19.28 61.82 31.52
N GLU A 638 -18.37 61.13 32.23
CA GLU A 638 -17.31 61.40 33.25
C GLU A 638 -16.15 60.36 33.08
N GLU A 639 -14.84 60.65 33.21
CA GLU A 639 -13.99 60.62 34.43
C GLU A 639 -14.25 59.44 35.41
N ALA A 640 -13.30 58.67 35.96
CA ALA A 640 -11.90 58.92 36.27
C ALA A 640 -11.14 57.63 36.70
N VAL A 641 -9.79 57.74 36.76
CA VAL A 641 -8.89 57.19 37.83
C VAL A 641 -8.43 55.72 37.79
N SER A 642 -7.13 55.58 37.46
CA SER A 642 -6.05 54.99 38.28
C SER A 642 -5.75 53.47 38.30
N ALA A 643 -4.44 53.24 38.36
CA ALA A 643 -3.69 52.11 38.92
C ALA A 643 -3.34 50.93 38.01
N SER A 644 -2.07 50.89 37.60
CA SER A 644 -1.29 49.67 37.34
C SER A 644 -1.27 48.76 38.60
N PRO A 645 -1.08 47.44 38.44
CA PRO A 645 0.16 46.80 38.92
C PRO A 645 0.53 45.54 38.08
N PRO A 646 1.44 44.63 38.52
CA PRO A 646 2.86 44.69 38.22
C PRO A 646 3.42 43.42 37.53
N ILE A 647 4.68 43.54 37.15
CA ILE A 647 5.60 42.51 36.69
C ILE A 647 5.75 41.39 37.74
N THR A 648 5.64 40.12 37.32
CA THR A 648 6.18 38.96 38.05
C THR A 648 6.98 38.05 37.13
N ALA A 649 8.18 37.72 37.59
CA ALA A 649 9.21 36.90 36.97
C ALA A 649 8.80 35.43 36.72
N PRO A 650 9.52 34.70 35.84
CA PRO A 650 9.23 33.29 35.55
C PRO A 650 9.83 32.34 36.61
N PRO A 651 9.18 31.21 36.93
CA PRO A 651 9.77 30.23 37.82
C PRO A 651 10.79 29.34 37.09
N ALA A 652 11.78 28.96 37.89
CA ALA A 652 13.00 28.27 37.52
C ALA A 652 12.83 26.80 37.11
N LYS A 653 13.84 26.37 36.35
CA LYS A 653 14.27 25.00 36.04
C LYS A 653 13.90 23.96 37.10
N GLN A 654 13.31 22.85 36.68
CA GLN A 654 13.43 21.58 37.38
C GLN A 654 14.09 20.53 36.49
N ALA A 655 14.98 19.78 37.13
CA ALA A 655 16.00 18.94 36.56
C ALA A 655 15.47 17.59 36.09
N ARG A 656 16.09 17.10 35.02
CA ARG A 656 16.19 15.69 34.65
C ARG A 656 16.68 14.88 35.85
N ILE A 657 15.94 13.86 36.23
CA ILE A 657 16.46 12.76 37.06
C ILE A 657 16.54 11.55 36.14
N ASP A 658 17.77 11.10 35.93
CA ASP A 658 18.14 9.80 35.37
C ASP A 658 17.74 8.70 36.35
N LEU A 659 17.14 7.62 35.84
CA LEU A 659 17.01 6.36 36.58
C LEU A 659 17.48 5.22 35.67
N ASN A 660 18.79 4.96 35.75
CA ASN A 660 19.36 3.63 35.65
C ASN A 660 19.84 3.27 37.06
N ASP A 661 19.29 2.21 37.65
CA ASP A 661 20.07 1.05 38.12
C ASP A 661 19.15 0.01 38.79
N SER A 662 19.20 -1.20 38.23
CA SER A 662 19.67 -2.42 38.89
C SER A 662 19.48 -2.52 40.41
N ASP A 663 18.60 -3.43 40.86
CA ASP A 663 18.93 -4.57 41.75
C ASP A 663 17.71 -5.11 42.55
N ALA A 664 17.83 -6.40 42.91
CA ALA A 664 17.04 -7.21 43.84
C ALA A 664 15.96 -8.16 43.26
N GLU A 665 16.45 -9.30 42.73
CA GLU A 665 16.29 -10.67 43.29
C GLU A 665 14.90 -11.36 43.42
N PRO A 666 14.89 -12.72 43.43
CA PRO A 666 13.78 -13.55 42.97
C PRO A 666 12.94 -14.14 44.11
N LEU A 667 11.67 -14.45 43.82
CA LEU A 667 10.87 -15.37 44.62
C LEU A 667 10.38 -16.53 43.74
N SER A 668 10.90 -17.72 44.06
CA SER A 668 10.35 -19.03 43.71
C SER A 668 9.51 -19.56 44.90
N PRO A 669 8.98 -20.80 44.88
CA PRO A 669 7.74 -21.23 44.24
C PRO A 669 6.73 -21.81 45.26
N ASP A 670 5.65 -22.40 44.73
CA ASP A 670 4.67 -23.29 45.36
C ASP A 670 3.49 -22.63 46.11
N TYR A 671 2.26 -22.84 45.60
CA TYR A 671 1.27 -23.77 46.20
C TYR A 671 -0.02 -23.86 45.35
N GLU A 672 -0.44 -25.11 45.12
CA GLU A 672 -1.72 -25.68 44.62
C GLU A 672 -2.20 -25.48 43.17
#